data_AF-A0A914EHT3-F1
#
_entry.id   AF-A0A914EHT3-F1
#
_cell.length_a   1.000
_cell.length_b   1.000
_cell.length_c   1.000
_cell.angle_alpha   90.00
_cell.angle_beta   90.00
_cell.angle_gamma   90.00
#
_symmetry.space_group_name_H-M   'P 1'
#
loop_
_entity.id
_entity.type
_entity.pdbx_description
1 polymer ?
#
loop_
_entity_poly.entity_id
_entity_poly.type
_entity_poly.pdbx_seq_one_letter_code
_entity_poly.pdbx_strand_id
1 'polypeptide(L)'
;MIWVQRALFIVIFIIKLINLSRSDCTWNNCPDSSDQETIYVHIVPHTHDDMGWKKTADDYYTGAHPLETLIAGVIYPGVQYVINTVLDELEQDPSRRFSYCETGFLTRWLEDASRTSVEINKLKSFIENGQLEFIGGGWVQPDEAATHYVDLIDQYTLGLRKLQSALGMDCTTPKVAWQIDPFGHSREHANLAVMMGYEGLFFAREHYLEHTMRLQEKKLEFMWDTSDDSKVALNSAIKKLSQIGRDNAADFPKQQVCRAINETDCYAEIGTATKFAISVYNSHIQQQQSLVRIPLYKNFSSVQVLDSEGNAVPSHVIKTHNNTALTGDPQIINKGSTQASLELNFLSDVDPLGFRTYFVNLEENTKSGENIQPDGPVQSETIIQNEYIMLHFDASGRLQIYHDLETNTMYNMTQDFLYYLGYGNVGGNNTGDLDQNSGAYVMRPAAQEAISIAQQFNISMEIVNTSFSMEVRQHFSNWASQTIRLVKGKRYAEFEWTVGPIPDIFYEPFSSKEIITRYSVPSIISNNTFYTDANGRQLIKRVKNFAPDYTYADTEPVSANYYPVNSRIIVSDNQQALVVLTDRSEGGTSLEDGTVELLVHRRTYFDDGFGVGEPLNEMRDGRGLVSGQQDGESFYLSEIRSWVLPSM
;
A
#
# COMPACT_ATOMS: atom_id res chain seq x y z
N MET A 1 59.94 -11.49 -45.62
CA MET A 1 59.13 -10.25 -45.68
C MET A 1 57.62 -10.53 -45.68
N ILE A 2 57.11 -11.41 -46.54
CA ILE A 2 55.66 -11.71 -46.67
C ILE A 2 55.04 -12.35 -45.41
N TRP A 3 55.79 -13.20 -44.68
CA TRP A 3 55.33 -13.83 -43.44
C TRP A 3 55.15 -12.85 -42.27
N VAL A 4 56.01 -11.85 -42.17
CA VAL A 4 55.93 -10.81 -41.13
C VAL A 4 54.74 -9.89 -41.39
N GLN A 5 54.47 -9.54 -42.65
CA GLN A 5 53.29 -8.74 -43.01
C GLN A 5 51.97 -9.49 -42.77
N ARG A 6 51.91 -10.80 -43.04
CA ARG A 6 50.72 -11.62 -42.72
C ARG A 6 50.50 -11.79 -41.22
N ALA A 7 51.57 -12.02 -40.45
CA ALA A 7 51.49 -12.08 -38.99
C ALA A 7 51.03 -10.74 -38.39
N LEU A 8 51.55 -9.62 -38.89
CA LEU A 8 51.13 -8.28 -38.46
C LEU A 8 49.66 -8.01 -38.82
N PHE A 9 49.20 -8.44 -39.99
CA PHE A 9 47.79 -8.31 -40.39
C PHE A 9 46.87 -9.14 -39.49
N ILE A 10 47.26 -10.37 -39.15
CA ILE A 10 46.50 -11.25 -38.25
C ILE A 10 46.49 -10.66 -36.83
N VAL A 11 47.60 -10.12 -36.34
CA VAL A 11 47.66 -9.47 -35.02
C VAL A 11 46.80 -8.20 -35.00
N ILE A 12 46.85 -7.36 -36.04
CA ILE A 12 45.99 -6.17 -36.14
C ILE A 12 44.51 -6.56 -36.25
N PHE A 13 44.20 -7.64 -36.98
CA PHE A 13 42.83 -8.16 -37.11
C PHE A 13 42.32 -8.75 -35.79
N ILE A 14 43.17 -9.47 -35.04
CA ILE A 14 42.86 -9.99 -33.71
C ILE A 14 42.73 -8.85 -32.69
N ILE A 15 43.59 -7.83 -32.72
CA ILE A 15 43.46 -6.64 -31.86
C ILE A 15 42.17 -5.87 -32.19
N LYS A 16 41.81 -5.74 -33.48
CA LYS A 16 40.50 -5.19 -33.87
C LYS A 16 39.36 -6.05 -33.36
N LEU A 17 39.42 -7.37 -33.48
CA LEU A 17 38.39 -8.29 -32.93
C LEU A 17 38.27 -8.22 -31.41
N ILE A 18 39.39 -8.06 -30.68
CA ILE A 18 39.42 -7.90 -29.21
C ILE A 18 38.88 -6.53 -28.80
N ASN A 19 39.14 -5.46 -29.58
CA ASN A 19 38.57 -4.14 -29.32
C ASN A 19 37.09 -4.03 -29.74
N LEU A 20 36.65 -4.79 -30.75
CA LEU A 20 35.24 -4.93 -31.12
C LEU A 20 34.42 -5.74 -30.10
N SER A 21 35.08 -6.46 -29.18
CA SER A 21 34.41 -7.25 -28.14
C SER A 21 34.35 -6.57 -26.77
N ARG A 22 34.71 -5.28 -26.67
CA ARG A 22 34.53 -4.51 -25.43
C ARG A 22 33.25 -3.70 -25.57
N SER A 23 32.21 -4.10 -24.85
CA SER A 23 30.98 -3.32 -24.73
C SER A 23 31.30 -1.99 -24.04
N ASP A 24 31.29 -0.90 -24.78
CA ASP A 24 31.48 0.45 -24.24
C ASP A 24 30.10 0.99 -23.82
N CYS A 25 29.60 0.46 -22.69
CA CYS A 25 28.39 0.96 -22.05
C CYS A 25 28.45 2.48 -21.83
N THR A 26 27.29 3.11 -21.62
CA THR A 26 27.14 4.58 -21.62
C THR A 26 28.09 5.28 -20.66
N TRP A 27 28.29 4.70 -19.47
CA TRP A 27 29.20 5.18 -18.42
C TRP A 27 30.70 5.13 -18.76
N ASN A 28 31.10 4.42 -19.83
CA ASN A 28 32.48 4.41 -20.32
C ASN A 28 32.73 5.50 -21.39
N ASN A 29 31.67 6.19 -21.86
CA ASN A 29 31.72 7.12 -22.99
C ASN A 29 31.64 8.60 -22.57
N CYS A 30 31.92 8.92 -21.30
CA CYS A 30 31.98 10.30 -20.83
C CYS A 30 33.20 11.03 -21.43
N PRO A 31 33.05 12.28 -21.91
CA PRO A 31 34.19 13.11 -22.33
C PRO A 31 35.19 13.30 -21.18
N ASP A 32 36.48 13.30 -21.48
CA ASP A 32 37.54 13.62 -20.50
C ASP A 32 37.35 15.04 -19.96
N SER A 33 36.96 15.15 -18.68
CA SER A 33 36.65 16.41 -18.00
C SER A 33 37.80 16.92 -17.12
N SER A 34 39.03 16.88 -17.64
CA SER A 34 40.23 17.25 -16.87
C SER A 34 40.42 18.77 -16.67
N ASP A 35 39.65 19.60 -17.39
CA ASP A 35 39.74 21.06 -17.30
C ASP A 35 38.74 21.62 -16.29
N GLN A 36 39.25 22.26 -15.24
CA GLN A 36 38.47 22.87 -14.15
C GLN A 36 37.88 24.24 -14.50
N GLU A 37 38.29 24.89 -15.61
CA GLU A 37 37.76 26.20 -16.02
C GLU A 37 36.59 26.10 -17.01
N THR A 38 36.37 24.92 -17.60
CA THR A 38 35.30 24.68 -18.56
C THR A 38 34.01 24.24 -17.86
N ILE A 39 32.89 24.88 -18.20
CA ILE A 39 31.56 24.43 -17.78
C ILE A 39 31.08 23.34 -18.75
N TYR A 40 30.84 22.15 -18.22
CA TYR A 40 30.24 21.05 -18.97
C TYR A 40 28.72 21.06 -18.79
N VAL A 41 27.98 21.14 -19.89
CA VAL A 41 26.52 21.09 -19.90
C VAL A 41 26.08 19.74 -20.41
N HIS A 42 25.54 18.91 -19.52
CA HIS A 42 25.00 17.60 -19.86
C HIS A 42 23.52 17.75 -20.23
N ILE A 43 23.19 17.58 -21.51
CA ILE A 43 21.81 17.49 -21.97
C ILE A 43 21.42 16.01 -21.90
N VAL A 44 20.40 15.68 -21.10
CA VAL A 44 19.95 14.30 -20.87
C VAL A 44 18.52 14.14 -21.43
N PRO A 45 18.36 13.75 -22.71
CA PRO A 45 17.06 13.49 -23.29
C PRO A 45 16.43 12.27 -22.63
N HIS A 46 15.20 12.44 -22.14
CA HIS A 46 14.41 11.38 -21.53
C HIS A 46 12.93 11.58 -21.88
N THR A 47 12.12 10.59 -21.52
CA THR A 47 10.66 10.67 -21.54
C THR A 47 10.13 10.20 -20.19
N HIS A 48 9.03 10.79 -19.74
CA HIS A 48 8.34 10.38 -18.52
C HIS A 48 7.03 9.71 -18.92
N ASP A 49 6.98 8.39 -18.76
CA ASP A 49 5.88 7.56 -19.23
C ASP A 49 5.08 6.99 -18.04
N ASP A 50 4.03 7.70 -17.60
CA ASP A 50 3.16 7.23 -16.52
C ASP A 50 2.51 5.88 -16.84
N MET A 51 2.79 4.87 -16.02
CA MET A 51 2.18 3.54 -16.12
C MET A 51 0.76 3.48 -15.53
N GLY A 52 -0.06 4.48 -15.88
CA GLY A 52 -1.40 4.70 -15.33
C GLY A 52 -1.47 6.03 -14.58
N TRP A 53 -2.34 6.94 -15.04
CA TRP A 53 -2.62 8.23 -14.39
C TRP A 53 -3.98 8.73 -14.89
N LYS A 54 -3.99 9.55 -15.95
CA LYS A 54 -5.24 9.97 -16.65
C LYS A 54 -5.82 8.90 -17.56
N LYS A 55 -4.96 8.01 -18.03
CA LYS A 55 -5.34 6.86 -18.85
C LYS A 55 -4.80 5.60 -18.20
N THR A 56 -5.35 4.46 -18.61
CA THR A 56 -4.79 3.16 -18.23
C THR A 56 -3.40 2.98 -18.85
N ALA A 57 -2.59 2.08 -18.29
CA ALA A 57 -1.28 1.77 -18.85
C ALA A 57 -1.39 1.34 -20.34
N ASP A 58 -2.37 0.52 -20.70
CA ASP A 58 -2.50 0.04 -22.08
C ASP A 58 -2.96 1.14 -23.06
N ASP A 59 -3.78 2.09 -22.60
CA ASP A 59 -4.15 3.28 -23.39
C ASP A 59 -2.96 4.24 -23.57
N TYR A 60 -2.08 4.37 -22.57
CA TYR A 60 -0.81 5.08 -22.75
C TYR A 60 0.12 4.34 -23.71
N TYR A 61 0.24 3.02 -23.59
CA TYR A 61 1.09 2.23 -24.47
C TYR A 61 0.66 2.33 -25.94
N THR A 62 -0.62 2.09 -26.20
CA THR A 62 -1.17 2.06 -27.57
C THR A 62 -1.39 3.43 -28.17
N GLY A 63 -1.59 4.45 -27.32
CA GLY A 63 -2.09 5.76 -27.74
C GLY A 63 -3.61 5.78 -27.91
N ALA A 64 -4.33 4.77 -27.38
CA ALA A 64 -5.79 4.79 -27.38
C ALA A 64 -6.31 5.98 -26.56
N HIS A 65 -7.46 6.48 -27.00
CA HIS A 65 -8.17 7.58 -26.36
C HIS A 65 -9.55 7.10 -25.94
N PRO A 66 -9.85 7.07 -24.63
CA PRO A 66 -11.23 7.13 -24.16
C PRO A 66 -11.95 8.33 -24.79
N LEU A 67 -13.26 8.21 -25.01
CA LEU A 67 -14.12 9.22 -25.63
C LEU A 67 -13.98 10.61 -24.97
N GLU A 68 -13.66 10.66 -23.67
CA GLU A 68 -13.50 11.88 -22.87
C GLU A 68 -12.23 12.66 -23.22
N THR A 69 -11.11 11.98 -23.49
CA THR A 69 -9.85 12.62 -23.94
C THR A 69 -9.96 13.27 -25.33
N LEU A 70 -10.84 12.76 -26.20
CA LEU A 70 -11.12 13.35 -27.52
C LEU A 70 -11.81 14.72 -27.42
N ILE A 71 -12.61 14.93 -26.37
CA ILE A 71 -13.36 16.18 -26.15
C ILE A 71 -12.43 17.30 -25.62
N ALA A 72 -11.37 16.93 -24.88
CA ALA A 72 -10.35 17.87 -24.39
C ALA A 72 -9.33 18.29 -25.47
N GLY A 73 -9.38 17.72 -26.68
CA GLY A 73 -8.52 18.12 -27.80
C GLY A 73 -7.04 17.74 -27.67
N VAL A 74 -6.67 16.90 -26.70
CA VAL A 74 -5.28 16.47 -26.46
C VAL A 74 -5.07 15.04 -26.96
N ILE A 75 -4.33 14.89 -28.07
CA ILE A 75 -3.93 13.61 -28.64
C ILE A 75 -2.52 13.29 -28.10
N TYR A 76 -2.44 12.38 -27.14
CA TYR A 76 -1.16 11.82 -26.68
C TYR A 76 -0.70 10.68 -27.60
N PRO A 77 0.49 10.76 -28.23
CA PRO A 77 1.05 9.61 -28.93
C PRO A 77 1.30 8.47 -27.93
N GLY A 78 1.05 7.24 -28.35
CA GLY A 78 1.33 6.06 -27.52
C GLY A 78 2.83 5.85 -27.26
N VAL A 79 3.16 5.32 -26.08
CA VAL A 79 4.56 5.04 -25.67
C VAL A 79 5.29 4.16 -26.67
N GLN A 80 4.58 3.21 -27.32
CA GLN A 80 5.18 2.39 -28.39
C GLN A 80 5.78 3.23 -29.53
N TYR A 81 5.17 4.37 -29.86
CA TYR A 81 5.66 5.25 -30.91
C TYR A 81 6.84 6.08 -30.44
N VAL A 82 6.88 6.46 -29.16
CA VAL A 82 8.05 7.13 -28.55
C VAL A 82 9.28 6.24 -28.65
N ILE A 83 9.16 4.96 -28.28
CA ILE A 83 10.27 4.00 -28.40
C ILE A 83 10.73 3.87 -29.86
N ASN A 84 9.80 3.68 -30.79
CA ASN A 84 10.13 3.53 -32.21
C ASN A 84 10.85 4.78 -32.77
N THR A 85 10.33 5.97 -32.50
CA THR A 85 10.91 7.23 -33.02
C THR A 85 12.26 7.53 -32.38
N VAL A 86 12.45 7.24 -31.09
CA VAL A 86 13.75 7.36 -30.44
C VAL A 86 14.78 6.48 -31.15
N LEU A 87 14.45 5.21 -31.43
CA LEU A 87 15.37 4.31 -32.15
C LEU A 87 15.69 4.84 -33.55
N ASP A 88 14.72 5.38 -34.27
CA ASP A 88 14.92 5.98 -35.60
C ASP A 88 15.76 7.25 -35.55
N GLU A 89 15.61 8.08 -34.53
CA GLU A 89 16.42 9.29 -34.35
C GLU A 89 17.84 8.95 -33.86
N LEU A 90 18.04 7.95 -33.01
CA LEU A 90 19.39 7.51 -32.61
C LEU A 90 20.19 6.95 -33.79
N GLU A 91 19.52 6.32 -34.76
CA GLU A 91 20.18 5.80 -35.98
C GLU A 91 20.75 6.92 -36.87
N GLN A 92 20.08 8.07 -36.89
CA GLN A 92 20.45 9.18 -37.77
C GLN A 92 21.73 9.90 -37.32
N ASP A 93 22.09 9.84 -36.05
CA ASP A 93 23.27 10.55 -35.52
C ASP A 93 23.88 9.81 -34.30
N PRO A 94 25.11 9.28 -34.42
CA PRO A 94 25.77 8.53 -33.35
C PRO A 94 26.13 9.39 -32.11
N SER A 95 26.04 10.72 -32.19
CA SER A 95 26.25 11.62 -31.06
C SER A 95 25.00 11.78 -30.18
N ARG A 96 23.82 11.39 -30.66
CA ARG A 96 22.57 11.47 -29.88
C ARG A 96 22.60 10.49 -28.71
N ARG A 97 21.94 10.89 -27.62
CA ARG A 97 21.80 10.13 -26.38
C ARG A 97 20.34 10.09 -25.97
N PHE A 98 19.92 9.03 -25.30
CA PHE A 98 18.59 8.92 -24.72
C PHE A 98 18.60 8.03 -23.48
N SER A 99 17.89 8.45 -22.42
CA SER A 99 17.76 7.70 -21.17
C SER A 99 16.30 7.26 -20.99
N TYR A 100 16.06 5.96 -20.78
CA TYR A 100 14.72 5.36 -20.66
C TYR A 100 14.52 4.77 -19.26
N CYS A 101 13.32 4.95 -18.66
CA CYS A 101 13.07 4.64 -17.26
C CYS A 101 12.12 3.45 -17.03
N GLU A 102 10.88 3.53 -17.51
CA GLU A 102 9.80 2.61 -17.10
C GLU A 102 9.86 1.26 -17.84
N THR A 103 10.51 0.27 -17.23
CA THR A 103 10.73 -1.04 -17.87
C THR A 103 9.44 -1.81 -18.15
N GLY A 104 8.33 -1.49 -17.47
CA GLY A 104 7.04 -2.11 -17.74
C GLY A 104 6.47 -1.75 -19.11
N PHE A 105 6.74 -0.55 -19.65
CA PHE A 105 6.39 -0.20 -21.03
C PHE A 105 7.37 -0.79 -22.04
N LEU A 106 8.67 -0.77 -21.74
CA LEU A 106 9.65 -1.43 -22.60
C LEU A 106 9.38 -2.94 -22.72
N THR A 107 8.97 -3.58 -21.62
CA THR A 107 8.61 -5.00 -21.64
C THR A 107 7.42 -5.26 -22.55
N ARG A 108 6.37 -4.42 -22.49
CA ARG A 108 5.24 -4.50 -23.43
C ARG A 108 5.72 -4.34 -24.88
N TRP A 109 6.63 -3.40 -25.13
CA TRP A 109 7.21 -3.20 -26.46
C TRP A 109 8.00 -4.43 -26.93
N LEU A 110 8.86 -5.01 -26.08
CA LEU A 110 9.67 -6.19 -26.40
C LEU A 110 8.84 -7.46 -26.63
N GLU A 111 7.71 -7.60 -25.92
CA GLU A 111 6.85 -8.78 -25.97
C GLU A 111 5.71 -8.66 -27.00
N ASP A 112 5.57 -7.51 -27.66
CA ASP A 112 4.58 -7.31 -28.71
C ASP A 112 4.86 -8.24 -29.91
N ALA A 113 3.86 -9.04 -30.29
CA ALA A 113 3.96 -10.05 -31.34
C ALA A 113 4.30 -9.48 -32.73
N SER A 114 4.11 -8.18 -32.93
CA SER A 114 4.50 -7.49 -34.17
C SER A 114 5.98 -7.12 -34.22
N ARG A 115 6.73 -7.22 -33.11
CA ARG A 115 8.16 -6.84 -33.10
C ARG A 115 9.02 -7.82 -33.85
N THR A 116 9.94 -7.24 -34.62
CA THR A 116 10.93 -7.97 -35.38
C THR A 116 12.25 -8.08 -34.63
N SER A 117 13.01 -9.13 -34.92
CA SER A 117 14.38 -9.25 -34.39
C SER A 117 15.29 -8.09 -34.83
N VAL A 118 14.97 -7.40 -35.93
CA VAL A 118 15.72 -6.24 -36.42
C VAL A 118 15.56 -5.06 -35.45
N GLU A 119 14.34 -4.74 -35.04
CA GLU A 119 14.08 -3.66 -34.07
C GLU A 119 14.73 -3.95 -32.71
N ILE A 120 14.63 -5.19 -32.23
CA ILE A 120 15.26 -5.60 -30.96
C ILE A 120 16.79 -5.50 -31.06
N ASN A 121 17.39 -5.94 -32.16
CA ASN A 121 18.84 -5.83 -32.37
C ASN A 121 19.30 -4.38 -32.51
N LYS A 122 18.47 -3.51 -33.09
CA LYS A 122 18.71 -2.07 -33.17
C LYS A 122 18.76 -1.44 -31.77
N LEU A 123 17.78 -1.75 -30.91
CA LEU A 123 17.81 -1.36 -29.50
C LEU A 123 19.08 -1.85 -28.79
N LYS A 124 19.42 -3.13 -28.93
CA LYS A 124 20.64 -3.70 -28.33
C LYS A 124 21.90 -2.96 -28.79
N SER A 125 22.03 -2.67 -30.09
CA SER A 125 23.18 -1.94 -30.62
C SER A 125 23.33 -0.55 -30.02
N PHE A 126 22.23 0.17 -29.76
CA PHE A 126 22.30 1.50 -29.13
C PHE A 126 22.65 1.45 -27.65
N ILE A 127 22.33 0.34 -26.98
CA ILE A 127 22.75 0.11 -25.60
C ILE A 127 24.26 -0.19 -25.56
N GLU A 128 24.77 -1.05 -26.46
CA GLU A 128 26.19 -1.43 -26.49
C GLU A 128 27.12 -0.28 -26.88
N ASN A 129 26.65 0.61 -27.75
CA ASN A 129 27.45 1.75 -28.23
C ASN A 129 27.27 3.02 -27.37
N GLY A 130 26.45 2.94 -26.32
CA GLY A 130 26.22 4.00 -25.36
C GLY A 130 25.32 5.15 -25.81
N GLN A 131 24.54 4.98 -26.89
CA GLN A 131 23.54 5.95 -27.30
C GLN A 131 22.24 5.88 -26.48
N LEU A 132 21.88 4.70 -25.99
CA LEU A 132 20.71 4.50 -25.14
C LEU A 132 21.14 3.92 -23.79
N GLU A 133 20.60 4.46 -22.72
CA GLU A 133 20.82 3.96 -21.36
C GLU A 133 19.53 3.72 -20.60
N PHE A 134 19.55 2.81 -19.65
CA PHE A 134 18.48 2.66 -18.68
C PHE A 134 18.82 3.41 -17.40
N ILE A 135 17.89 4.23 -16.95
CA ILE A 135 17.88 4.94 -15.67
C ILE A 135 16.70 4.45 -14.86
N GLY A 136 16.74 4.50 -13.53
CA GLY A 136 15.73 3.81 -12.73
C GLY A 136 15.83 2.31 -12.99
N GLY A 137 14.93 1.74 -13.80
CA GLY A 137 14.93 0.31 -14.14
C GLY A 137 13.94 -0.53 -13.34
N GLY A 138 13.12 0.12 -12.53
CA GLY A 138 11.93 -0.48 -11.94
C GLY A 138 10.88 -0.80 -13.00
N TRP A 139 9.90 -1.64 -12.65
CA TRP A 139 8.71 -1.81 -13.47
C TRP A 139 8.02 -0.47 -13.72
N VAL A 140 7.99 0.38 -12.70
CA VAL A 140 7.50 1.78 -12.70
C VAL A 140 8.52 2.70 -12.02
N GLN A 141 8.27 4.01 -12.07
CA GLN A 141 8.79 4.96 -11.09
C GLN A 141 7.84 4.96 -9.88
N PRO A 142 8.17 4.28 -8.76
CA PRO A 142 7.21 4.06 -7.67
C PRO A 142 6.93 5.33 -6.87
N ASP A 143 5.76 5.38 -6.22
CA ASP A 143 5.56 6.30 -5.11
C ASP A 143 6.51 5.95 -3.95
N GLU A 144 6.93 6.96 -3.20
CA GLU A 144 7.84 6.83 -2.07
C GLU A 144 7.15 7.05 -0.72
N ALA A 145 5.90 7.54 -0.70
CA ALA A 145 5.14 7.79 0.52
C ALA A 145 4.31 6.57 0.96
N ALA A 146 3.40 6.10 0.10
CA ALA A 146 2.39 5.07 0.39
C ALA A 146 2.78 3.66 -0.06
N THR A 147 4.04 3.43 -0.43
CA THR A 147 4.54 2.12 -0.86
C THR A 147 5.25 1.39 0.27
N HIS A 148 4.99 0.10 0.46
CA HIS A 148 5.74 -0.73 1.40
C HIS A 148 7.06 -1.22 0.76
N TYR A 149 8.13 -1.36 1.54
CA TYR A 149 9.46 -1.69 1.03
C TYR A 149 9.54 -3.01 0.25
N VAL A 150 8.67 -3.97 0.58
CA VAL A 150 8.59 -5.25 -0.14
C VAL A 150 8.16 -5.01 -1.58
N ASP A 151 7.16 -4.16 -1.79
CA ASP A 151 6.65 -3.83 -3.13
C ASP A 151 7.66 -3.01 -3.93
N LEU A 152 8.42 -2.11 -3.26
CA LEU A 152 9.56 -1.43 -3.87
C LEU A 152 10.58 -2.45 -4.41
N ILE A 153 10.98 -3.42 -3.58
CA ILE A 153 11.95 -4.45 -3.98
C ILE A 153 11.38 -5.32 -5.11
N ASP A 154 10.12 -5.73 -5.02
CA ASP A 154 9.49 -6.62 -6.00
C ASP A 154 9.37 -5.96 -7.38
N GLN A 155 8.93 -4.70 -7.44
CA GLN A 155 8.79 -3.99 -8.72
C GLN A 155 10.17 -3.70 -9.36
N TYR A 156 11.20 -3.37 -8.56
CA TYR A 156 12.58 -3.25 -9.07
C TYR A 156 13.11 -4.60 -9.55
N THR A 157 12.90 -5.66 -8.76
CA THR A 157 13.32 -7.02 -9.12
C THR A 157 12.68 -7.48 -10.42
N LEU A 158 11.39 -7.20 -10.62
CA LEU A 158 10.67 -7.52 -11.85
C LEU A 158 11.28 -6.77 -13.05
N GLY A 159 11.42 -5.45 -12.96
CA GLY A 159 11.96 -4.61 -14.04
C GLY A 159 13.38 -5.01 -14.44
N LEU A 160 14.28 -5.10 -13.47
CA LEU A 160 15.68 -5.47 -13.69
C LEU A 160 15.83 -6.89 -14.27
N ARG A 161 15.03 -7.87 -13.81
CA ARG A 161 15.03 -9.22 -14.38
C ARG A 161 14.51 -9.23 -15.81
N LYS A 162 13.48 -8.45 -16.13
CA LYS A 162 12.93 -8.35 -17.48
C LYS A 162 13.96 -7.77 -18.44
N LEU A 163 14.63 -6.67 -18.06
CA LEU A 163 15.77 -6.11 -18.80
C LEU A 163 16.86 -7.17 -19.04
N GLN A 164 17.31 -7.85 -17.99
CA GLN A 164 18.36 -8.86 -18.10
C GLN A 164 17.94 -10.05 -18.98
N SER A 165 16.72 -10.56 -18.82
CA SER A 165 16.25 -11.74 -19.56
C SER A 165 16.00 -11.46 -21.05
N ALA A 166 15.47 -10.28 -21.39
CA ALA A 166 15.13 -9.94 -22.77
C ALA A 166 16.38 -9.52 -23.58
N LEU A 167 17.30 -8.81 -22.94
CA LEU A 167 18.44 -8.20 -23.62
C LEU A 167 19.73 -8.99 -23.41
N GLY A 168 19.97 -9.52 -22.21
CA GLY A 168 21.08 -10.43 -21.90
C GLY A 168 22.46 -9.79 -21.94
N MET A 169 22.57 -8.50 -21.61
CA MET A 169 23.78 -7.69 -21.80
C MET A 169 24.14 -6.94 -20.52
N ASP A 170 25.44 -6.79 -20.23
CA ASP A 170 25.90 -6.13 -19.00
C ASP A 170 25.48 -4.65 -18.93
N CYS A 171 25.39 -3.98 -20.09
CA CYS A 171 25.02 -2.57 -20.18
C CYS A 171 23.56 -2.26 -19.83
N THR A 172 22.72 -3.26 -19.51
CA THR A 172 21.31 -3.04 -19.17
C THR A 172 21.04 -2.84 -17.70
N THR A 173 22.04 -3.02 -16.84
CA THR A 173 21.90 -2.74 -15.40
C THR A 173 22.06 -1.24 -15.15
N PRO A 174 21.00 -0.53 -14.73
CA PRO A 174 21.07 0.91 -14.47
C PRO A 174 22.04 1.25 -13.35
N LYS A 175 22.70 2.41 -13.47
CA LYS A 175 23.61 2.95 -12.44
C LYS A 175 23.00 4.08 -11.63
N VAL A 176 21.93 4.66 -12.13
CA VAL A 176 21.30 5.85 -11.54
C VAL A 176 19.83 5.55 -11.29
N ALA A 177 19.38 5.77 -10.05
CA ALA A 177 17.97 5.78 -9.72
C ALA A 177 17.37 7.12 -10.16
N TRP A 178 16.15 7.08 -10.69
CA TRP A 178 15.49 8.22 -11.32
C TRP A 178 14.08 8.34 -10.75
N GLN A 179 13.83 9.41 -10.00
CA GLN A 179 12.60 9.66 -9.23
C GLN A 179 12.16 11.10 -9.43
N ILE A 180 11.93 11.50 -10.67
CA ILE A 180 11.61 12.90 -10.99
C ILE A 180 10.19 13.30 -10.60
N ASP A 181 9.27 12.35 -10.46
CA ASP A 181 7.84 12.65 -10.27
C ASP A 181 7.15 12.15 -9.00
N PRO A 182 7.74 11.32 -8.11
CA PRO A 182 7.13 11.05 -6.80
C PRO A 182 6.93 12.31 -5.98
N PHE A 183 5.81 12.42 -5.26
CA PHE A 183 5.46 13.61 -4.47
C PHE A 183 6.16 13.59 -3.10
N GLY A 184 7.46 13.89 -3.12
CA GLY A 184 8.35 13.76 -1.97
C GLY A 184 9.14 12.45 -2.01
N HIS A 185 10.22 12.38 -1.23
CA HIS A 185 11.22 11.31 -1.34
C HIS A 185 11.53 10.68 0.01
N SER A 186 11.73 9.36 -0.01
CA SER A 186 11.93 8.54 1.19
C SER A 186 13.39 8.18 1.39
N ARG A 187 13.83 8.32 2.65
CA ARG A 187 15.14 7.84 3.09
C ARG A 187 15.30 6.33 2.88
N GLU A 188 14.22 5.54 3.03
CA GLU A 188 14.29 4.09 2.82
C GLU A 188 14.38 3.74 1.34
N HIS A 189 13.75 4.48 0.44
CA HIS A 189 13.93 4.24 -0.99
C HIS A 189 15.39 4.48 -1.40
N ALA A 190 15.99 5.59 -0.96
CA ALA A 190 17.39 5.88 -1.21
C ALA A 190 18.34 4.82 -0.58
N ASN A 191 18.01 4.30 0.60
CA ASN A 191 18.73 3.18 1.22
C ASN A 191 18.66 1.90 0.35
N LEU A 192 17.47 1.56 -0.14
CA LEU A 192 17.27 0.41 -1.04
C LEU A 192 18.01 0.60 -2.36
N ALA A 193 18.02 1.79 -2.95
CA ALA A 193 18.79 2.09 -4.15
C ALA A 193 20.28 1.79 -3.95
N VAL A 194 20.87 2.22 -2.82
CA VAL A 194 22.26 1.85 -2.49
C VAL A 194 22.43 0.34 -2.36
N MET A 195 21.50 -0.35 -1.69
CA MET A 195 21.55 -1.82 -1.54
C MET A 195 21.41 -2.57 -2.87
N MET A 196 20.69 -2.01 -3.84
CA MET A 196 20.54 -2.55 -5.19
C MET A 196 21.76 -2.25 -6.08
N GLY A 197 22.70 -1.42 -5.62
CA GLY A 197 23.95 -1.11 -6.32
C GLY A 197 23.89 0.13 -7.21
N TYR A 198 22.90 1.01 -7.01
CA TYR A 198 22.87 2.32 -7.64
C TYR A 198 23.95 3.23 -7.07
N GLU A 199 24.52 4.07 -7.94
CA GLU A 199 25.62 4.99 -7.64
C GLU A 199 25.14 6.43 -7.45
N GLY A 200 23.93 6.75 -7.92
CA GLY A 200 23.28 8.04 -7.74
C GLY A 200 21.75 7.92 -7.74
N LEU A 201 21.09 8.94 -7.19
CA LEU A 201 19.64 9.11 -7.17
C LEU A 201 19.34 10.55 -7.58
N PHE A 202 18.54 10.72 -8.62
CA PHE A 202 18.05 12.02 -9.07
C PHE A 202 16.57 12.13 -8.81
N PHE A 203 16.16 13.26 -8.27
CA PHE A 203 14.77 13.58 -8.02
C PHE A 203 14.49 15.06 -8.23
N ALA A 204 13.22 15.43 -8.39
CA ALA A 204 12.84 16.81 -8.70
C ALA A 204 11.89 17.47 -7.69
N ARG A 205 11.06 16.69 -6.99
CA ARG A 205 9.98 17.22 -6.16
C ARG A 205 10.40 17.30 -4.70
N GLU A 206 10.73 18.50 -4.25
CA GLU A 206 11.04 18.79 -2.86
C GLU A 206 10.23 20.01 -2.36
N HIS A 207 10.25 20.26 -1.06
CA HIS A 207 9.54 21.40 -0.49
C HIS A 207 10.13 22.73 -1.01
N TYR A 208 9.31 23.68 -1.46
CA TYR A 208 9.80 24.89 -2.13
C TYR A 208 10.73 25.77 -1.26
N LEU A 209 10.51 25.81 0.06
CA LEU A 209 11.41 26.50 1.00
C LEU A 209 12.78 25.81 1.09
N GLU A 210 12.80 24.48 1.07
CA GLU A 210 14.02 23.70 1.04
C GLU A 210 14.76 23.94 -0.27
N HIS A 211 14.05 23.86 -1.40
CA HIS A 211 14.61 24.14 -2.72
C HIS A 211 15.27 25.51 -2.80
N THR A 212 14.58 26.55 -2.30
CA THR A 212 15.09 27.92 -2.27
C THR A 212 16.36 28.03 -1.44
N MET A 213 16.38 27.40 -0.26
CA MET A 213 17.56 27.38 0.61
C MET A 213 18.72 26.61 -0.06
N ARG A 214 18.46 25.40 -0.59
CA ARG A 214 19.48 24.58 -1.27
C ARG A 214 20.06 25.26 -2.50
N LEU A 215 19.26 26.00 -3.27
CA LEU A 215 19.75 26.82 -4.38
C LEU A 215 20.70 27.92 -3.90
N GLN A 216 20.33 28.65 -2.84
CA GLN A 216 21.14 29.74 -2.28
C GLN A 216 22.45 29.23 -1.68
N GLU A 217 22.41 28.09 -1.00
CA GLU A 217 23.55 27.47 -0.32
C GLU A 217 24.37 26.55 -1.22
N LYS A 218 23.93 26.31 -2.47
CA LYS A 218 24.53 25.36 -3.42
C LYS A 218 24.60 23.93 -2.87
N LYS A 219 23.48 23.46 -2.30
CA LYS A 219 23.31 22.15 -1.65
C LYS A 219 22.23 21.27 -2.32
N LEU A 220 21.92 21.53 -3.58
CA LEU A 220 21.03 20.66 -4.37
C LEU A 220 21.68 19.28 -4.60
N GLU A 221 23.00 19.23 -4.67
CA GLU A 221 23.78 17.98 -4.73
C GLU A 221 24.34 17.70 -3.34
N PHE A 222 24.07 16.51 -2.82
CA PHE A 222 24.54 16.10 -1.50
C PHE A 222 24.68 14.58 -1.40
N MET A 223 25.52 14.14 -0.46
CA MET A 223 25.57 12.74 -0.07
C MET A 223 24.43 12.47 0.90
N TRP A 224 23.43 11.71 0.47
CA TRP A 224 22.33 11.34 1.35
C TRP A 224 22.76 10.20 2.28
N ASP A 225 22.90 10.49 3.57
CA ASP A 225 23.09 9.45 4.59
C ASP A 225 21.76 8.75 4.86
N THR A 226 21.63 7.55 4.29
CA THR A 226 20.42 6.72 4.33
C THR A 226 20.52 5.58 5.36
N SER A 227 21.65 5.51 6.08
CA SER A 227 21.96 4.39 6.95
C SER A 227 21.31 4.52 8.34
N ASP A 228 20.65 3.44 8.77
CA ASP A 228 20.45 3.13 10.19
C ASP A 228 21.36 1.92 10.51
N ASP A 229 22.68 2.12 10.60
CA ASP A 229 23.69 1.19 11.16
C ASP A 229 23.46 -0.34 10.96
N SER A 230 23.06 -0.78 9.76
CA SER A 230 22.73 -2.19 9.50
C SER A 230 23.27 -2.68 8.16
N LYS A 231 24.59 -2.59 7.98
CA LYS A 231 25.31 -3.16 6.83
C LYS A 231 25.50 -4.69 6.81
N VAL A 232 24.79 -5.51 7.62
CA VAL A 232 25.23 -6.92 7.85
C VAL A 232 24.18 -8.06 7.76
N ALA A 233 22.86 -7.85 7.77
CA ALA A 233 21.95 -8.99 8.02
C ALA A 233 21.40 -9.78 6.79
N LEU A 234 21.37 -9.22 5.58
CA LEU A 234 20.61 -9.85 4.48
C LEU A 234 21.35 -11.01 3.78
N ASN A 235 22.69 -10.95 3.73
CA ASN A 235 23.51 -11.92 2.99
C ASN A 235 23.58 -13.31 3.64
N SER A 236 23.06 -13.48 4.87
CA SER A 236 23.01 -14.78 5.54
C SER A 236 21.66 -15.50 5.40
N ALA A 237 20.57 -14.81 5.05
CA ALA A 237 19.23 -15.40 4.94
C ALA A 237 18.99 -16.04 3.56
N ILE A 238 19.44 -15.40 2.49
CA ILE A 238 19.23 -15.86 1.10
C ILE A 238 20.02 -17.16 0.82
N LYS A 239 21.11 -17.40 1.55
CA LYS A 239 21.93 -18.62 1.38
C LYS A 239 21.33 -19.89 2.00
N LYS A 240 20.26 -19.78 2.80
CA LYS A 240 19.56 -20.92 3.41
C LYS A 240 18.26 -21.33 2.70
N LEU A 241 17.73 -20.47 1.82
CA LEU A 241 16.44 -20.69 1.15
C LEU A 241 16.55 -21.27 -0.27
N SER A 242 17.76 -21.57 -0.77
CA SER A 242 17.97 -21.99 -2.16
C SER A 242 18.13 -23.50 -2.40
N GLN A 243 17.76 -24.37 -1.45
CA GLN A 243 17.78 -25.82 -1.65
C GLN A 243 16.69 -26.55 -0.84
N ILE A 244 15.56 -26.85 -1.48
CA ILE A 244 14.58 -27.96 -1.26
C ILE A 244 13.53 -27.71 -2.38
N GLY A 245 13.12 -28.59 -3.28
CA GLY A 245 13.20 -30.04 -3.45
C GLY A 245 11.93 -30.41 -4.22
N ARG A 246 12.04 -30.84 -5.48
CA ARG A 246 10.91 -31.26 -6.33
C ARG A 246 10.50 -32.70 -5.97
N ASP A 247 9.20 -33.00 -5.94
CA ASP A 247 8.53 -33.90 -6.90
C ASP A 247 7.09 -34.28 -6.49
N ASN A 248 6.25 -34.38 -7.52
CA ASN A 248 4.93 -35.02 -7.63
C ASN A 248 3.74 -34.43 -6.85
N ALA A 249 3.05 -33.47 -7.49
CA ALA A 249 1.69 -33.09 -7.11
C ALA A 249 0.67 -33.98 -7.85
N ALA A 250 -0.15 -34.70 -7.08
CA ALA A 250 -1.49 -35.04 -7.54
C ALA A 250 -2.29 -33.74 -7.67
N ASP A 251 -3.24 -33.67 -8.62
CA ASP A 251 -4.10 -32.50 -8.79
C ASP A 251 -4.77 -32.14 -7.46
N PHE A 252 -4.33 -31.04 -6.86
CA PHE A 252 -4.98 -30.45 -5.71
C PHE A 252 -6.34 -29.91 -6.14
N PRO A 253 -7.38 -30.01 -5.29
CA PRO A 253 -8.67 -29.39 -5.57
C PRO A 253 -8.46 -27.87 -5.78
N LYS A 254 -9.21 -27.30 -6.73
CA LYS A 254 -9.15 -25.87 -7.05
C LYS A 254 -9.41 -25.04 -5.79
N GLN A 255 -8.36 -24.42 -5.26
CA GLN A 255 -8.45 -23.49 -4.14
C GLN A 255 -9.01 -22.14 -4.61
N GLN A 256 -9.88 -21.54 -3.82
CA GLN A 256 -10.47 -20.23 -4.06
C GLN A 256 -10.14 -19.33 -2.86
N VAL A 257 -9.77 -18.07 -3.12
CA VAL A 257 -9.43 -17.10 -2.07
C VAL A 257 -10.56 -16.10 -1.96
N CYS A 258 -11.13 -15.94 -0.76
CA CYS A 258 -12.11 -14.89 -0.50
C CYS A 258 -11.39 -13.58 -0.19
N ARG A 259 -11.44 -12.64 -1.14
CA ARG A 259 -10.73 -11.36 -1.06
C ARG A 259 -11.49 -10.25 -0.34
N ALA A 260 -12.81 -10.42 -0.14
CA ALA A 260 -13.72 -9.42 0.43
C ALA A 260 -14.30 -9.84 1.79
N ILE A 261 -13.54 -10.61 2.57
CA ILE A 261 -14.00 -11.11 3.88
C ILE A 261 -14.27 -9.97 4.89
N ASN A 262 -13.59 -8.83 4.73
CA ASN A 262 -13.82 -7.60 5.48
C ASN A 262 -15.20 -6.97 5.21
N GLU A 263 -15.74 -7.12 4.00
CA GLU A 263 -17.13 -6.75 3.65
C GLU A 263 -18.12 -7.87 4.02
N THR A 264 -17.68 -8.93 4.69
CA THR A 264 -18.42 -10.19 4.89
C THR A 264 -18.88 -10.83 3.57
N ASP A 265 -18.13 -10.62 2.47
CA ASP A 265 -18.40 -11.18 1.13
C ASP A 265 -17.40 -12.27 0.72
N CYS A 266 -17.93 -13.48 0.64
CA CYS A 266 -17.35 -14.76 0.25
C CYS A 266 -18.48 -15.67 -0.30
N TYR A 267 -19.59 -15.07 -0.75
CA TYR A 267 -20.81 -15.80 -1.11
C TYR A 267 -20.59 -16.66 -2.36
N ALA A 268 -19.79 -16.18 -3.32
CA ALA A 268 -19.50 -16.91 -4.55
C ALA A 268 -18.80 -18.25 -4.28
N GLU A 269 -18.05 -18.33 -3.18
CA GLU A 269 -17.24 -19.49 -2.79
C GLU A 269 -17.99 -20.44 -1.85
N ILE A 270 -18.70 -19.92 -0.84
CA ILE A 270 -19.31 -20.74 0.24
C ILE A 270 -20.81 -20.51 0.47
N GLY A 271 -21.46 -19.61 -0.28
CA GLY A 271 -22.84 -19.18 -0.04
C GLY A 271 -23.90 -20.29 -0.06
N THR A 272 -23.63 -21.40 -0.76
CA THR A 272 -24.52 -22.58 -0.82
C THR A 272 -23.91 -23.87 -0.26
N ALA A 273 -22.64 -23.83 0.16
CA ALA A 273 -21.94 -25.02 0.61
C ALA A 273 -22.43 -25.47 1.99
N THR A 274 -22.67 -26.77 2.15
CA THR A 274 -22.94 -27.38 3.47
C THR A 274 -21.71 -28.06 4.06
N LYS A 275 -20.65 -28.22 3.26
CA LYS A 275 -19.34 -28.73 3.69
C LYS A 275 -18.22 -28.08 2.88
N PHE A 276 -17.16 -27.63 3.55
CA PHE A 276 -15.98 -27.05 2.89
C PHE A 276 -14.73 -27.16 3.77
N ALA A 277 -13.55 -26.99 3.16
CA ALA A 277 -12.28 -26.95 3.88
C ALA A 277 -11.66 -25.53 3.94
N ILE A 278 -11.24 -25.22 5.17
CA ILE A 278 -10.35 -24.21 5.76
C ILE A 278 -8.86 -24.39 5.64
N SER A 279 -8.13 -23.98 4.60
CA SER A 279 -6.67 -23.96 4.70
C SER A 279 -6.14 -22.59 5.16
N VAL A 280 -5.54 -22.57 6.34
CA VAL A 280 -4.89 -21.39 6.95
C VAL A 280 -3.39 -21.56 6.79
N TYR A 281 -2.74 -20.64 6.07
CA TYR A 281 -1.30 -20.66 5.83
C TYR A 281 -0.62 -19.55 6.62
N ASN A 282 0.46 -19.89 7.32
CA ASN A 282 1.30 -18.96 8.06
C ASN A 282 2.57 -18.68 7.27
N SER A 283 2.68 -17.46 6.73
CA SER A 283 3.86 -16.99 6.02
C SER A 283 5.00 -16.54 6.94
N HIS A 284 4.79 -16.50 8.26
CA HIS A 284 5.80 -16.08 9.22
C HIS A 284 6.73 -17.23 9.61
N ILE A 285 7.97 -16.88 9.96
CA ILE A 285 8.98 -17.81 10.50
C ILE A 285 8.74 -18.19 11.97
N GLN A 286 7.65 -17.70 12.57
CA GLN A 286 7.23 -18.00 13.92
C GLN A 286 5.83 -18.59 13.88
N GLN A 287 5.52 -19.45 14.85
CA GLN A 287 4.19 -20.02 15.01
C GLN A 287 3.18 -18.89 15.23
N GLN A 288 2.06 -18.93 14.53
CA GLN A 288 1.00 -17.92 14.63
C GLN A 288 -0.30 -18.56 15.07
N GLN A 289 -0.86 -18.02 16.13
CA GLN A 289 -2.25 -18.27 16.51
C GLN A 289 -3.11 -17.08 16.09
N SER A 290 -4.15 -17.34 15.32
CA SER A 290 -5.00 -16.32 14.72
C SER A 290 -6.47 -16.69 14.82
N LEU A 291 -7.32 -15.66 14.91
CA LEU A 291 -8.77 -15.82 14.92
C LEU A 291 -9.25 -15.94 13.47
N VAL A 292 -9.71 -17.13 13.09
CA VAL A 292 -10.33 -17.36 11.78
C VAL A 292 -11.79 -16.95 11.88
N ARG A 293 -12.23 -16.11 10.94
CA ARG A 293 -13.59 -15.57 10.83
C ARG A 293 -14.15 -15.93 9.47
N ILE A 294 -15.36 -16.48 9.43
CA ILE A 294 -15.98 -16.95 8.17
C ILE A 294 -17.44 -16.51 8.10
N PRO A 295 -17.84 -15.73 7.09
CA PRO A 295 -19.23 -15.33 6.92
C PRO A 295 -20.13 -16.53 6.55
N LEU A 296 -21.29 -16.62 7.19
CA LEU A 296 -22.32 -17.62 6.93
C LEU A 296 -23.60 -16.94 6.41
N TYR A 297 -24.08 -17.41 5.26
CA TYR A 297 -25.18 -16.79 4.50
C TYR A 297 -26.55 -17.42 4.74
N LYS A 298 -26.61 -18.51 5.51
CA LYS A 298 -27.84 -19.22 5.87
C LYS A 298 -27.82 -19.52 7.37
N ASN A 299 -29.01 -19.80 7.90
CA ASN A 299 -29.15 -20.33 9.26
C ASN A 299 -28.96 -21.85 9.23
N PHE A 300 -28.02 -22.33 10.04
CA PHE A 300 -27.72 -23.76 10.19
C PHE A 300 -28.14 -24.23 11.59
N SER A 301 -28.67 -25.45 11.71
CA SER A 301 -29.03 -26.07 13.00
C SER A 301 -27.81 -26.60 13.75
N SER A 302 -26.73 -26.90 13.03
CA SER A 302 -25.45 -27.29 13.61
C SER A 302 -24.30 -26.79 12.73
N VAL A 303 -23.25 -26.30 13.39
CA VAL A 303 -21.99 -25.91 12.76
C VAL A 303 -20.87 -26.61 13.52
N GLN A 304 -20.12 -27.47 12.82
CA GLN A 304 -19.01 -28.21 13.39
C GLN A 304 -17.74 -27.93 12.62
N VAL A 305 -16.68 -27.53 13.33
CA VAL A 305 -15.33 -27.41 12.78
C VAL A 305 -14.51 -28.62 13.24
N LEU A 306 -13.85 -29.29 12.30
CA LEU A 306 -12.95 -30.41 12.56
C LEU A 306 -11.54 -30.06 12.10
N ASP A 307 -10.52 -30.56 12.78
CA ASP A 307 -9.14 -30.49 12.30
C ASP A 307 -8.85 -31.58 11.24
N SER A 308 -7.61 -31.65 10.76
CA SER A 308 -7.16 -32.66 9.80
C SER A 308 -7.16 -34.09 10.31
N GLU A 309 -7.23 -34.29 11.63
CA GLU A 309 -7.31 -35.60 12.28
C GLU A 309 -8.77 -36.02 12.54
N GLY A 310 -9.74 -35.13 12.27
CA GLY A 310 -11.16 -35.35 12.50
C GLY A 310 -11.61 -35.02 13.93
N ASN A 311 -10.76 -34.40 14.75
CA ASN A 311 -11.13 -33.96 16.08
C ASN A 311 -11.94 -32.66 16.00
N ALA A 312 -12.92 -32.50 16.90
CA ALA A 312 -13.71 -31.28 16.97
C ALA A 312 -12.88 -30.11 17.50
N VAL A 313 -12.87 -29.01 16.75
CA VAL A 313 -12.24 -27.74 17.11
C VAL A 313 -13.30 -26.85 17.76
N PRO A 314 -13.03 -26.26 18.94
CA PRO A 314 -13.93 -25.29 19.54
C PRO A 314 -14.23 -24.15 18.57
N SER A 315 -15.52 -23.85 18.36
CA SER A 315 -15.97 -22.80 17.44
C SER A 315 -17.24 -22.11 17.95
N HIS A 316 -17.42 -20.84 17.60
CA HIS A 316 -18.62 -20.06 17.92
C HIS A 316 -19.27 -19.54 16.65
N VAL A 317 -20.60 -19.55 16.59
CA VAL A 317 -21.36 -18.82 15.57
C VAL A 317 -21.93 -17.58 16.22
N ILE A 318 -21.55 -16.42 15.73
CA ILE A 318 -21.99 -15.12 16.22
C ILE A 318 -22.75 -14.37 15.14
N LYS A 319 -23.47 -13.31 15.50
CA LYS A 319 -24.01 -12.38 14.51
C LYS A 319 -22.87 -11.54 13.93
N THR A 320 -22.88 -11.32 12.62
CA THR A 320 -21.99 -10.34 12.00
C THR A 320 -22.29 -8.94 12.53
N HIS A 321 -21.29 -8.08 12.55
CA HIS A 321 -21.49 -6.67 12.91
C HIS A 321 -22.36 -6.03 11.83
N ASN A 322 -23.57 -5.60 12.19
CA ASN A 322 -24.53 -5.04 11.25
C ASN A 322 -24.12 -3.65 10.79
N ASN A 323 -23.30 -3.58 9.75
CA ASN A 323 -22.81 -2.32 9.26
C ASN A 323 -23.79 -1.65 8.29
N THR A 324 -24.54 -0.66 8.77
CA THR A 324 -25.50 0.09 7.94
C THR A 324 -24.83 0.78 6.76
N ALA A 325 -23.55 1.11 6.86
CA ALA A 325 -22.73 1.62 5.75
C ALA A 325 -22.78 0.73 4.49
N LEU A 326 -22.80 -0.58 4.70
CA LEU A 326 -22.79 -1.60 3.65
C LEU A 326 -24.21 -1.94 3.17
N THR A 327 -25.24 -1.50 3.91
CA THR A 327 -26.63 -1.83 3.57
C THR A 327 -27.04 -1.17 2.26
N GLY A 328 -27.53 -2.00 1.34
CA GLY A 328 -27.98 -1.55 0.04
C GLY A 328 -26.97 -1.74 -1.09
N ASP A 329 -25.66 -1.92 -0.86
CA ASP A 329 -24.63 -1.89 -1.92
C ASP A 329 -24.98 -2.88 -3.06
N PRO A 330 -25.08 -2.46 -4.34
CA PRO A 330 -25.62 -3.30 -5.39
C PRO A 330 -24.69 -4.45 -5.76
N GLN A 331 -23.39 -4.41 -5.51
CA GLN A 331 -22.53 -5.58 -5.71
C GLN A 331 -22.69 -6.61 -4.60
N ILE A 332 -23.03 -6.16 -3.38
CA ILE A 332 -23.43 -7.04 -2.27
C ILE A 332 -24.84 -7.62 -2.54
N ILE A 333 -25.77 -6.83 -3.11
CA ILE A 333 -27.16 -7.25 -3.36
C ILE A 333 -27.34 -8.03 -4.68
N ASN A 334 -26.69 -7.63 -5.77
CA ASN A 334 -26.89 -8.21 -7.12
C ASN A 334 -26.17 -9.55 -7.32
N LYS A 335 -25.30 -9.99 -6.39
CA LYS A 335 -24.76 -11.37 -6.34
C LYS A 335 -25.67 -12.38 -5.62
N GLY A 336 -26.89 -12.00 -5.26
CA GLY A 336 -27.85 -12.89 -4.59
C GLY A 336 -27.57 -13.15 -3.11
N SER A 337 -26.59 -12.46 -2.52
CA SER A 337 -26.25 -12.49 -1.11
C SER A 337 -27.01 -11.41 -0.34
N THR A 338 -27.93 -11.82 0.53
CA THR A 338 -28.11 -11.08 1.77
C THR A 338 -26.75 -11.08 2.48
N GLN A 339 -26.23 -9.91 2.86
CA GLN A 339 -25.07 -9.79 3.76
C GLN A 339 -25.12 -10.91 4.80
N ALA A 340 -23.99 -11.62 4.98
CA ALA A 340 -23.96 -12.72 5.94
C ALA A 340 -24.44 -12.20 7.29
N SER A 341 -25.48 -12.82 7.85
CA SER A 341 -26.05 -12.41 9.14
C SER A 341 -25.32 -13.06 10.31
N LEU A 342 -24.46 -14.04 10.02
CA LEU A 342 -23.74 -14.86 10.97
C LEU A 342 -22.27 -15.01 10.55
N GLU A 343 -21.39 -15.17 11.52
CA GLU A 343 -19.96 -15.41 11.35
C GLU A 343 -19.53 -16.61 12.21
N LEU A 344 -18.75 -17.52 11.63
CA LEU A 344 -18.14 -18.64 12.34
C LEU A 344 -16.71 -18.27 12.76
N ASN A 345 -16.46 -18.37 14.06
CA ASN A 345 -15.19 -17.99 14.68
C ASN A 345 -14.53 -19.17 15.38
N PHE A 346 -13.25 -19.39 15.11
CA PHE A 346 -12.41 -20.35 15.82
C PHE A 346 -10.94 -19.93 15.78
N LEU A 347 -10.13 -20.40 16.74
CA LEU A 347 -8.69 -20.14 16.73
C LEU A 347 -7.97 -21.18 15.86
N SER A 348 -7.15 -20.69 14.94
CA SER A 348 -6.19 -21.48 14.20
C SER A 348 -4.80 -21.25 14.76
N ASP A 349 -4.06 -22.32 15.03
CA ASP A 349 -2.67 -22.27 15.48
C ASP A 349 -1.83 -22.94 14.42
N VAL A 350 -0.94 -22.21 13.75
CA VAL A 350 -0.24 -22.68 12.55
C VAL A 350 1.26 -22.54 12.73
N ASP A 351 1.97 -23.63 12.48
CA ASP A 351 3.42 -23.72 12.59
C ASP A 351 4.14 -22.77 11.60
N PRO A 352 5.40 -22.38 11.88
CA PRO A 352 6.19 -21.53 11.00
C PRO A 352 6.24 -22.01 9.55
N LEU A 353 5.98 -21.13 8.58
CA LEU A 353 6.01 -21.44 7.14
C LEU A 353 5.15 -22.67 6.77
N GLY A 354 4.09 -22.93 7.54
CA GLY A 354 3.23 -24.09 7.42
C GLY A 354 1.78 -23.72 7.14
N PHE A 355 0.93 -24.73 6.97
CA PHE A 355 -0.51 -24.54 6.90
C PHE A 355 -1.22 -25.57 7.79
N ARG A 356 -2.44 -25.24 8.22
CA ARG A 356 -3.38 -26.20 8.80
C ARG A 356 -4.69 -26.18 8.04
N THR A 357 -5.33 -27.35 7.95
CA THR A 357 -6.61 -27.51 7.27
C THR A 357 -7.70 -27.87 8.27
N TYR A 358 -8.79 -27.13 8.20
CA TYR A 358 -10.01 -27.30 8.98
C TYR A 358 -11.16 -27.72 8.06
N PHE A 359 -12.09 -28.52 8.57
CA PHE A 359 -13.26 -28.98 7.83
C PHE A 359 -14.51 -28.46 8.51
N VAL A 360 -15.31 -27.67 7.80
CA VAL A 360 -16.58 -27.15 8.30
C VAL A 360 -17.71 -28.00 7.77
N ASN A 361 -18.51 -28.54 8.68
CA ASN A 361 -19.76 -29.22 8.38
C ASN A 361 -20.93 -28.38 8.89
N LEU A 362 -21.86 -28.08 7.99
CA LEU A 362 -23.05 -27.28 8.25
C LEU A 362 -24.29 -28.15 8.02
N GLU A 363 -25.17 -28.22 9.02
CA GLU A 363 -26.47 -28.88 8.89
C GLU A 363 -27.58 -27.84 8.73
N GLU A 364 -28.31 -27.89 7.60
CA GLU A 364 -29.39 -26.93 7.33
C GLU A 364 -30.59 -27.15 8.25
N ASN A 365 -31.13 -26.05 8.76
CA ASN A 365 -32.27 -26.08 9.65
C ASN A 365 -33.56 -26.40 8.85
N THR A 366 -34.18 -27.54 9.08
CA THR A 366 -35.47 -27.92 8.45
C THR A 366 -36.69 -27.28 9.12
N LYS A 367 -36.48 -26.44 10.16
CA LYS A 367 -37.53 -25.69 10.85
C LYS A 367 -37.12 -24.23 11.04
N SER A 368 -38.02 -23.34 10.65
CA SER A 368 -37.93 -21.90 10.88
C SER A 368 -38.10 -21.57 12.36
N GLY A 369 -37.06 -21.00 12.97
CA GLY A 369 -37.17 -20.18 14.18
C GLY A 369 -36.50 -20.76 15.42
N GLU A 370 -35.25 -20.35 15.67
CA GLU A 370 -34.76 -20.16 17.03
C GLU A 370 -34.38 -18.69 17.19
N ASN A 371 -35.01 -18.04 18.17
CA ASN A 371 -34.75 -16.66 18.57
C ASN A 371 -33.38 -16.61 19.27
N ILE A 372 -32.35 -16.15 18.57
CA ILE A 372 -31.13 -15.67 19.19
C ILE A 372 -31.49 -14.33 19.85
N GLN A 373 -31.60 -14.34 21.18
CA GLN A 373 -31.92 -13.15 21.97
C GLN A 373 -31.00 -11.98 21.56
N PRO A 374 -31.56 -10.80 21.28
CA PRO A 374 -30.76 -9.58 21.26
C PRO A 374 -30.31 -9.30 22.70
N ASP A 375 -29.01 -9.10 22.91
CA ASP A 375 -28.55 -8.47 24.14
C ASP A 375 -29.20 -7.08 24.22
N GLY A 376 -29.87 -6.83 25.35
CA GLY A 376 -30.58 -5.58 25.58
C GLY A 376 -29.64 -4.38 25.62
N PRO A 377 -30.17 -3.15 25.53
CA PRO A 377 -29.35 -1.94 25.64
C PRO A 377 -28.61 -1.94 26.98
N VAL A 378 -27.29 -1.84 26.92
CA VAL A 378 -26.42 -1.83 28.09
C VAL A 378 -26.58 -0.49 28.83
N GLN A 379 -27.04 -0.54 30.08
CA GLN A 379 -27.33 0.64 30.93
C GLN A 379 -26.24 0.94 31.97
N SER A 380 -25.05 0.34 31.87
CA SER A 380 -23.93 0.55 32.81
C SER A 380 -22.59 0.59 32.08
N GLU A 381 -21.55 1.10 32.76
CA GLU A 381 -20.15 1.01 32.33
C GLU A 381 -19.86 -0.39 31.79
N THR A 382 -19.28 -0.45 30.58
CA THR A 382 -18.98 -1.70 29.88
C THR A 382 -17.50 -1.99 29.96
N ILE A 383 -17.14 -3.26 30.18
CA ILE A 383 -15.75 -3.70 30.26
C ILE A 383 -15.56 -4.92 29.37
N ILE A 384 -14.51 -4.91 28.56
CA ILE A 384 -13.98 -6.11 27.90
C ILE A 384 -12.55 -6.35 28.36
N GLN A 385 -12.13 -7.62 28.43
CA GLN A 385 -10.77 -7.98 28.86
C GLN A 385 -10.28 -9.27 28.21
N ASN A 386 -8.96 -9.42 28.11
CA ASN A 386 -8.28 -10.69 27.91
C ASN A 386 -7.24 -10.90 29.03
N GLU A 387 -6.25 -11.77 28.82
CA GLU A 387 -5.21 -12.05 29.83
C GLU A 387 -4.27 -10.87 30.12
N TYR A 388 -4.23 -9.86 29.26
CA TYR A 388 -3.23 -8.78 29.28
C TYR A 388 -3.83 -7.37 29.33
N ILE A 389 -5.03 -7.18 28.77
CA ILE A 389 -5.64 -5.86 28.56
C ILE A 389 -7.07 -5.88 29.08
N MET A 390 -7.48 -4.82 29.75
CA MET A 390 -8.87 -4.51 30.06
C MET A 390 -9.22 -3.10 29.54
N LEU A 391 -10.36 -2.99 28.85
CA LEU A 391 -10.84 -1.72 28.28
C LEU A 391 -12.18 -1.33 28.92
N HIS A 392 -12.30 -0.08 29.35
CA HIS A 392 -13.51 0.45 29.98
C HIS A 392 -14.20 1.47 29.08
N PHE A 393 -15.51 1.31 28.93
CA PHE A 393 -16.37 2.17 28.15
C PHE A 393 -17.40 2.85 29.05
N ASP A 394 -17.59 4.15 28.84
CA ASP A 394 -18.61 4.91 29.57
C ASP A 394 -20.04 4.60 29.06
N ALA A 395 -21.03 5.17 29.74
CA ALA A 395 -22.44 5.02 29.35
C ALA A 395 -22.80 5.67 27.99
N SER A 396 -21.90 6.49 27.42
CA SER A 396 -22.03 7.01 26.04
C SER A 396 -21.43 6.07 25.01
N GLY A 397 -20.88 4.93 25.43
CA GLY A 397 -20.25 3.93 24.58
C GLY A 397 -18.84 4.30 24.13
N ARG A 398 -18.18 5.29 24.74
CA ARG A 398 -16.82 5.70 24.38
C ARG A 398 -15.78 5.03 25.28
N LEU A 399 -14.65 4.65 24.70
CA LEU A 399 -13.49 4.17 25.43
C LEU A 399 -12.96 5.29 26.35
N GLN A 400 -12.71 4.96 27.62
CA GLN A 400 -12.19 5.90 28.62
C GLN A 400 -10.90 5.43 29.28
N ILE A 401 -10.73 4.11 29.47
CA ILE A 401 -9.58 3.55 30.19
C ILE A 401 -9.03 2.35 29.43
N TYR A 402 -7.72 2.34 29.27
CA TYR A 402 -6.92 1.17 28.95
C TYR A 402 -6.20 0.72 30.21
N HIS A 403 -6.43 -0.50 30.66
CA HIS A 403 -5.76 -1.10 31.82
C HIS A 403 -4.85 -2.23 31.34
N ASP A 404 -3.54 -2.01 31.47
CA ASP A 404 -2.53 -3.04 31.31
C ASP A 404 -2.53 -3.92 32.56
N LEU A 405 -2.96 -5.16 32.40
CA LEU A 405 -3.08 -6.14 33.48
C LEU A 405 -1.72 -6.75 33.88
N GLU A 406 -0.71 -6.70 33.02
CA GLU A 406 0.64 -7.20 33.33
C GLU A 406 1.36 -6.23 34.27
N THR A 407 1.31 -4.94 33.97
CA THR A 407 1.94 -3.91 34.81
C THR A 407 1.00 -3.38 35.90
N ASN A 408 -0.29 -3.72 35.81
CA ASN A 408 -1.37 -3.17 36.63
C ASN A 408 -1.46 -1.63 36.55
N THR A 409 -1.21 -1.08 35.36
CA THR A 409 -1.24 0.36 35.09
C THR A 409 -2.51 0.73 34.32
N MET A 410 -3.20 1.77 34.76
CA MET A 410 -4.37 2.32 34.08
C MET A 410 -4.00 3.63 33.37
N TYR A 411 -4.35 3.72 32.10
CA TYR A 411 -4.18 4.89 31.26
C TYR A 411 -5.56 5.43 30.88
N ASN A 412 -5.76 6.74 31.07
CA ASN A 412 -6.91 7.41 30.49
C ASN A 412 -6.69 7.46 28.98
N MET A 413 -7.49 6.69 28.24
CA MET A 413 -7.36 6.53 26.80
C MET A 413 -8.72 6.72 26.15
N THR A 414 -8.79 7.56 25.13
CA THR A 414 -9.97 7.70 24.29
C THR A 414 -9.65 7.39 22.83
N GLN A 415 -10.66 6.95 22.10
CA GLN A 415 -10.66 6.89 20.64
C GLN A 415 -11.95 7.54 20.16
N ASP A 416 -11.86 8.35 19.09
CA ASP A 416 -13.01 8.98 18.44
C ASP A 416 -12.82 9.08 16.93
N PHE A 417 -13.93 9.15 16.19
CA PHE A 417 -13.93 9.53 14.78
C PHE A 417 -14.25 11.00 14.63
N LEU A 418 -13.41 11.70 13.88
CA LEU A 418 -13.61 13.12 13.56
C LEU A 418 -13.45 13.33 12.05
N TYR A 419 -13.72 14.54 11.58
CA TYR A 419 -13.40 14.91 10.21
C TYR A 419 -12.97 16.37 10.09
N TYR A 420 -12.08 16.61 9.15
CA TYR A 420 -11.82 17.95 8.63
C TYR A 420 -12.78 18.25 7.48
N LEU A 421 -13.26 19.49 7.45
CA LEU A 421 -13.88 20.02 6.25
C LEU A 421 -12.76 20.44 5.29
N GLY A 422 -12.75 19.90 4.08
CA GLY A 422 -11.79 20.29 3.05
C GLY A 422 -12.17 21.64 2.45
N TYR A 423 -11.18 22.52 2.25
CA TYR A 423 -11.38 23.77 1.52
C TYR A 423 -11.79 23.47 0.08
N GLY A 424 -12.83 24.14 -0.40
CA GLY A 424 -13.37 23.94 -1.74
C GLY A 424 -14.18 25.14 -2.20
N ASN A 425 -13.78 25.77 -3.31
CA ASN A 425 -14.46 26.93 -3.89
C ASN A 425 -14.89 26.66 -5.35
N VAL A 426 -16.19 26.81 -5.62
CA VAL A 426 -16.76 26.70 -6.96
C VAL A 426 -16.30 27.89 -7.81
N GLY A 427 -15.34 27.67 -8.71
CA GLY A 427 -14.78 28.71 -9.57
C GLY A 427 -13.42 29.25 -9.13
N GLY A 428 -12.83 28.70 -8.06
CA GLY A 428 -11.40 28.85 -7.80
C GLY A 428 -10.63 28.31 -9.00
N ASN A 429 -9.81 29.14 -9.63
CA ASN A 429 -9.00 28.76 -10.78
C ASN A 429 -7.70 28.03 -10.35
N ASN A 430 -7.60 27.64 -9.06
CA ASN A 430 -6.39 27.12 -8.42
C ASN A 430 -5.15 28.01 -8.67
N THR A 431 -5.31 29.32 -8.92
CA THR A 431 -4.17 30.23 -9.12
C THR A 431 -3.82 30.94 -7.82
N GLY A 432 -2.87 30.35 -7.08
CA GLY A 432 -2.27 30.94 -5.88
C GLY A 432 -2.77 30.36 -4.57
N ASP A 433 -1.98 30.55 -3.51
CA ASP A 433 -2.13 29.89 -2.20
C ASP A 433 -3.50 30.08 -1.53
N LEU A 434 -4.24 31.14 -1.88
CA LEU A 434 -5.54 31.45 -1.26
C LEU A 434 -6.69 30.60 -1.85
N ASP A 435 -6.59 30.17 -3.11
CA ASP A 435 -7.67 29.50 -3.84
C ASP A 435 -7.42 27.99 -4.05
N GLN A 436 -6.37 27.42 -3.42
CA GLN A 436 -6.04 26.00 -3.53
C GLN A 436 -7.14 25.12 -2.90
N ASN A 437 -7.75 24.23 -3.68
CA ASN A 437 -8.71 23.26 -3.16
C ASN A 437 -8.03 22.05 -2.52
N SER A 438 -8.72 21.40 -1.57
CA SER A 438 -8.40 20.03 -1.15
C SER A 438 -8.86 19.04 -2.22
N GLY A 439 -8.04 18.06 -2.57
CA GLY A 439 -8.26 17.12 -3.67
C GLY A 439 -7.47 15.82 -3.51
N ALA A 440 -7.18 15.15 -4.62
CA ALA A 440 -6.49 13.86 -4.64
C ALA A 440 -5.08 13.93 -4.03
N TYR A 441 -4.31 14.99 -4.35
CA TYR A 441 -2.93 15.20 -3.90
C TYR A 441 -2.88 16.09 -2.66
N VAL A 442 -3.71 17.13 -2.61
CA VAL A 442 -3.66 18.15 -1.55
C VAL A 442 -4.68 17.85 -0.46
N MET A 443 -4.22 17.81 0.79
CA MET A 443 -5.07 17.94 1.97
C MET A 443 -5.02 19.40 2.45
N ARG A 444 -6.13 20.11 2.32
CA ARG A 444 -6.26 21.49 2.80
C ARG A 444 -7.50 21.65 3.68
N PRO A 445 -7.37 21.46 5.00
CA PRO A 445 -8.47 21.71 5.93
C PRO A 445 -8.91 23.17 5.90
N ALA A 446 -10.22 23.41 5.89
CA ALA A 446 -10.82 24.75 5.97
C ALA A 446 -10.70 25.37 7.37
N ALA A 447 -10.48 24.54 8.38
CA ALA A 447 -10.26 24.92 9.77
C ALA A 447 -9.23 23.98 10.41
N GLN A 448 -8.57 24.46 11.46
CA GLN A 448 -7.55 23.70 12.19
C GLN A 448 -8.16 22.65 13.14
N GLU A 449 -9.40 22.87 13.58
CA GLU A 449 -10.12 21.95 14.48
C GLU A 449 -10.94 20.94 13.68
N ALA A 450 -10.80 19.66 14.01
CA ALA A 450 -11.63 18.59 13.45
C ALA A 450 -12.96 18.49 14.20
N ILE A 451 -14.02 18.10 13.50
CA ILE A 451 -15.37 17.98 14.03
C ILE A 451 -15.62 16.52 14.46
N SER A 452 -15.96 16.30 15.73
CA SER A 452 -16.27 14.95 16.25
C SER A 452 -17.63 14.45 15.78
N ILE A 453 -17.67 13.21 15.28
CA ILE A 453 -18.92 12.53 14.88
C ILE A 453 -19.77 12.23 16.12
N ALA A 454 -19.15 11.84 17.23
CA ALA A 454 -19.83 11.53 18.49
C ALA A 454 -20.52 12.74 19.14
N GLN A 455 -20.16 13.97 18.74
CA GLN A 455 -20.89 15.18 19.16
C GLN A 455 -22.16 15.43 18.35
N GLN A 456 -22.27 14.83 17.16
CA GLN A 456 -23.39 14.99 16.25
C GLN A 456 -24.40 13.84 16.34
N PHE A 457 -23.93 12.65 16.73
CA PHE A 457 -24.70 11.42 16.78
C PHE A 457 -24.46 10.68 18.09
N ASN A 458 -25.49 10.01 18.60
CA ASN A 458 -25.35 9.15 19.78
C ASN A 458 -24.74 7.82 19.35
N ILE A 459 -23.64 7.42 20.01
CA ILE A 459 -23.02 6.12 19.80
C ILE A 459 -23.93 5.04 20.41
N SER A 460 -24.24 4.01 19.62
CA SER A 460 -24.78 2.77 20.16
C SER A 460 -23.70 1.70 20.16
N MET A 461 -23.80 0.73 21.07
CA MET A 461 -22.85 -0.36 21.15
C MET A 461 -23.50 -1.71 21.45
N GLU A 462 -22.89 -2.77 20.97
CA GLU A 462 -23.15 -4.15 21.36
C GLU A 462 -21.87 -4.83 21.83
N ILE A 463 -22.01 -5.81 22.73
CA ILE A 463 -20.89 -6.61 23.22
C ILE A 463 -21.03 -8.00 22.65
N VAL A 464 -19.93 -8.55 22.13
CA VAL A 464 -19.88 -9.97 21.75
C VAL A 464 -18.82 -10.64 22.58
N ASN A 465 -19.21 -11.70 23.29
CA ASN A 465 -18.31 -12.48 24.14
C ASN A 465 -18.29 -13.93 23.65
N THR A 466 -17.11 -14.39 23.26
CA THR A 466 -16.86 -15.77 22.85
C THR A 466 -15.77 -16.38 23.71
N SER A 467 -15.52 -17.69 23.59
CA SER A 467 -14.38 -18.31 24.28
C SER A 467 -13.00 -17.88 23.75
N PHE A 468 -12.94 -17.11 22.65
CA PHE A 468 -11.69 -16.72 21.96
C PHE A 468 -11.45 -15.22 21.91
N SER A 469 -12.50 -14.41 22.08
CA SER A 469 -12.41 -12.96 22.02
C SER A 469 -13.58 -12.30 22.74
N MET A 470 -13.33 -11.08 23.22
CA MET A 470 -14.39 -10.13 23.56
C MET A 470 -14.34 -8.95 22.59
N GLU A 471 -15.50 -8.51 22.11
CA GLU A 471 -15.66 -7.40 21.19
C GLU A 471 -16.60 -6.35 21.77
N VAL A 472 -16.28 -5.08 21.55
CA VAL A 472 -17.24 -3.98 21.60
C VAL A 472 -17.41 -3.47 20.17
N ARG A 473 -18.65 -3.50 19.69
CA ARG A 473 -19.00 -2.98 18.35
C ARG A 473 -19.75 -1.68 18.53
N GLN A 474 -19.18 -0.59 18.02
CA GLN A 474 -19.69 0.77 18.14
C GLN A 474 -20.27 1.24 16.79
N HIS A 475 -21.45 1.84 16.83
CA HIS A 475 -22.03 2.59 15.73
C HIS A 475 -21.98 4.08 16.06
N PHE A 476 -21.09 4.82 15.42
CA PHE A 476 -20.98 6.27 15.60
C PHE A 476 -22.03 7.01 14.77
N SER A 477 -22.30 6.54 13.56
CA SER A 477 -23.35 7.07 12.68
C SER A 477 -23.82 5.97 11.72
N ASN A 478 -24.72 6.31 10.79
CA ASN A 478 -25.11 5.38 9.72
C ASN A 478 -24.01 5.12 8.67
N TRP A 479 -22.91 5.88 8.69
CA TRP A 479 -21.77 5.80 7.76
C TRP A 479 -20.42 5.63 8.48
N ALA A 480 -20.40 5.44 9.81
CA ALA A 480 -19.18 5.22 10.57
C ALA A 480 -19.43 4.23 11.72
N SER A 481 -18.68 3.13 11.72
CA SER A 481 -18.75 2.10 12.75
C SER A 481 -17.37 1.48 13.00
N GLN A 482 -17.21 0.83 14.16
CA GLN A 482 -15.96 0.18 14.54
C GLN A 482 -16.20 -1.04 15.42
N THR A 483 -15.31 -2.02 15.34
CA THR A 483 -15.20 -3.16 16.25
C THR A 483 -13.88 -3.09 16.98
N ILE A 484 -13.94 -2.99 18.31
CA ILE A 484 -12.78 -3.07 19.18
C ILE A 484 -12.72 -4.50 19.73
N ARG A 485 -11.66 -5.25 19.39
CA ARG A 485 -11.54 -6.67 19.71
C ARG A 485 -10.32 -6.94 20.57
N LEU A 486 -10.53 -7.70 21.65
CA LEU A 486 -9.49 -8.31 22.46
C LEU A 486 -9.49 -9.82 22.21
N VAL A 487 -8.53 -10.28 21.41
CA VAL A 487 -8.35 -11.71 21.14
C VAL A 487 -7.57 -12.35 22.28
N LYS A 488 -7.93 -13.59 22.63
CA LYS A 488 -7.27 -14.39 23.64
C LYS A 488 -5.78 -14.55 23.31
N GLY A 489 -4.92 -14.37 24.32
CA GLY A 489 -3.47 -14.54 24.16
C GLY A 489 -2.77 -13.40 23.41
N LYS A 490 -3.48 -12.37 22.94
CA LYS A 490 -2.89 -11.21 22.24
C LYS A 490 -2.65 -10.03 23.20
N ARG A 491 -1.51 -9.36 23.03
CA ARG A 491 -1.09 -8.20 23.85
C ARG A 491 -1.40 -6.86 23.18
N TYR A 492 -2.44 -6.83 22.35
CA TYR A 492 -2.87 -5.64 21.63
C TYR A 492 -4.40 -5.67 21.50
N ALA A 493 -4.99 -4.51 21.27
CA ALA A 493 -6.39 -4.35 20.91
C ALA A 493 -6.50 -4.06 19.41
N GLU A 494 -7.41 -4.75 18.73
CA GLU A 494 -7.69 -4.52 17.31
C GLU A 494 -8.83 -3.51 17.17
N PHE A 495 -8.68 -2.53 16.29
CA PHE A 495 -9.62 -1.43 16.08
C PHE A 495 -10.13 -1.43 14.63
N GLU A 496 -10.96 -2.41 14.28
CA GLU A 496 -11.47 -2.61 12.92
C GLU A 496 -12.58 -1.60 12.59
N TRP A 497 -12.32 -0.65 11.69
CA TRP A 497 -13.27 0.40 11.35
C TRP A 497 -13.88 0.23 9.95
N THR A 498 -15.05 0.84 9.76
CA THR A 498 -15.67 1.01 8.44
C THR A 498 -16.28 2.39 8.34
N VAL A 499 -15.90 3.13 7.31
CA VAL A 499 -16.27 4.52 7.08
C VAL A 499 -16.77 4.67 5.65
N GLY A 500 -17.97 5.22 5.50
CA GLY A 500 -18.63 5.51 4.24
C GLY A 500 -20.05 4.92 4.19
N PRO A 501 -20.84 5.20 3.13
CA PRO A 501 -20.59 6.26 2.15
C PRO A 501 -20.56 7.61 2.86
N ILE A 502 -19.50 8.40 2.64
CA ILE A 502 -19.38 9.72 3.28
C ILE A 502 -20.55 10.59 2.80
N PRO A 503 -21.37 11.17 3.69
CA PRO A 503 -22.61 11.85 3.31
C PRO A 503 -22.37 12.99 2.32
N ASP A 504 -23.13 12.93 1.23
CA ASP A 504 -23.15 13.95 0.19
C ASP A 504 -23.77 15.26 0.68
N ILE A 505 -23.03 16.35 0.54
CA ILE A 505 -23.58 17.71 0.66
C ILE A 505 -23.18 18.43 -0.62
N PHE A 506 -23.84 18.09 -1.73
CA PHE A 506 -23.52 18.63 -3.05
C PHE A 506 -23.59 20.17 -3.07
N TYR A 507 -22.56 20.81 -3.62
CA TYR A 507 -22.52 22.24 -3.99
C TYR A 507 -22.61 23.26 -2.85
N GLU A 508 -22.30 22.88 -1.61
CA GLU A 508 -21.98 23.84 -0.56
C GLU A 508 -20.45 24.06 -0.47
N PRO A 509 -19.98 25.30 -0.20
CA PRO A 509 -18.58 25.51 0.19
C PRO A 509 -18.28 24.63 1.42
N PHE A 510 -17.11 23.97 1.43
CA PHE A 510 -16.71 23.02 2.48
C PHE A 510 -17.48 21.70 2.52
N SER A 511 -17.94 21.22 1.37
CA SER A 511 -18.64 19.93 1.24
C SER A 511 -17.73 18.71 1.40
N SER A 512 -16.43 18.85 1.09
CA SER A 512 -15.40 17.81 1.24
C SER A 512 -15.23 17.40 2.69
N LYS A 513 -15.17 16.09 2.97
CA LYS A 513 -14.89 15.57 4.31
C LYS A 513 -13.72 14.60 4.28
N GLU A 514 -12.81 14.80 5.22
CA GLU A 514 -11.58 14.04 5.39
C GLU A 514 -11.62 13.42 6.78
N ILE A 515 -11.98 12.14 6.83
CA ILE A 515 -12.35 11.41 8.05
C ILE A 515 -11.11 10.83 8.71
N ILE A 516 -10.99 11.05 10.01
CA ILE A 516 -9.87 10.63 10.83
C ILE A 516 -10.34 9.74 12.00
N THR A 517 -9.48 8.82 12.43
CA THR A 517 -9.56 8.20 13.76
C THR A 517 -8.48 8.81 14.64
N ARG A 518 -8.85 9.23 15.85
CA ARG A 518 -7.92 9.85 16.80
C ARG A 518 -7.89 9.08 18.10
N TYR A 519 -6.69 8.64 18.48
CA TYR A 519 -6.38 8.04 19.78
C TYR A 519 -5.73 9.10 20.67
N SER A 520 -6.14 9.18 21.92
CA SER A 520 -5.58 10.14 22.88
C SER A 520 -5.24 9.45 24.20
N VAL A 521 -4.01 9.62 24.66
CA VAL A 521 -3.53 9.22 25.98
C VAL A 521 -2.88 10.45 26.64
N PRO A 522 -3.66 11.31 27.32
CA PRO A 522 -3.19 12.62 27.79
C PRO A 522 -2.04 12.58 28.79
N SER A 523 -1.75 11.42 29.38
CA SER A 523 -0.59 11.27 30.26
C SER A 523 0.74 11.27 29.50
N ILE A 524 0.75 10.98 28.19
CA ILE A 524 1.97 10.92 27.37
C ILE A 524 2.40 12.33 26.99
N ILE A 525 3.53 12.79 27.53
CA ILE A 525 4.09 14.12 27.24
C ILE A 525 5.18 13.98 26.18
N SER A 526 4.76 13.99 24.91
CA SER A 526 5.65 13.74 23.78
C SER A 526 6.44 14.96 23.31
N ASN A 527 6.16 16.15 23.86
CA ASN A 527 6.87 17.39 23.55
C ASN A 527 6.93 17.65 22.03
N ASN A 528 5.76 17.66 21.37
CA ASN A 528 5.63 17.86 19.92
C ASN A 528 6.37 16.83 19.05
N THR A 529 6.84 15.72 19.62
CA THR A 529 7.60 14.69 18.90
C THR A 529 6.76 13.44 18.69
N PHE A 530 6.85 12.86 17.51
CA PHE A 530 6.28 11.55 17.19
C PHE A 530 7.17 10.83 16.18
N TYR A 531 6.89 9.57 15.87
CA TYR A 531 7.67 8.77 14.93
C TYR A 531 6.75 8.10 13.93
N THR A 532 7.10 8.15 12.64
CA THR A 532 6.42 7.38 11.59
C THR A 532 7.43 6.51 10.88
N ASP A 533 6.98 5.38 10.31
CA ASP A 533 7.87 4.57 9.49
C ASP A 533 8.21 5.24 8.13
N ALA A 534 9.31 4.79 7.52
CA ALA A 534 9.61 5.00 6.12
C ALA A 534 9.42 3.67 5.36
N ASN A 535 8.38 3.60 4.52
CA ASN A 535 8.00 2.44 3.71
C ASN A 535 7.91 1.12 4.51
N GLY A 536 7.51 1.17 5.78
CA GLY A 536 7.37 0.00 6.67
C GLY A 536 8.63 -0.41 7.44
N ARG A 537 9.79 0.24 7.20
CA ARG A 537 11.09 -0.18 7.79
C ARG A 537 11.61 0.76 8.85
N GLN A 538 12.25 1.84 8.44
CA GLN A 538 12.98 2.74 9.36
C GLN A 538 11.98 3.58 10.15
N LEU A 539 12.30 3.94 11.39
CA LEU A 539 11.49 4.90 12.16
C LEU A 539 12.10 6.29 12.04
N ILE A 540 11.31 7.24 11.53
CA ILE A 540 11.73 8.62 11.35
C ILE A 540 11.10 9.48 12.45
N LYS A 541 11.96 10.20 13.18
CA LYS A 541 11.52 11.20 14.15
C LYS A 541 10.89 12.38 13.44
N ARG A 542 9.69 12.75 13.85
CA ARG A 542 8.93 13.93 13.40
C ARG A 542 8.80 14.90 14.57
N VAL A 543 8.86 16.20 14.27
CA VAL A 543 8.63 17.27 15.25
C VAL A 543 7.60 18.20 14.64
N LYS A 544 6.51 18.44 15.36
CA LYS A 544 5.43 19.31 14.90
C LYS A 544 5.97 20.72 14.60
N ASN A 545 5.55 21.31 13.49
CA ASN A 545 5.91 22.66 13.04
C ASN A 545 7.42 22.88 12.93
N PHE A 546 8.16 21.87 12.46
CA PHE A 546 9.60 21.91 12.37
C PHE A 546 10.12 21.19 11.13
N ALA A 547 11.12 21.78 10.49
CA ALA A 547 11.93 21.16 9.45
C ALA A 547 13.42 21.26 9.86
N PRO A 548 14.20 20.17 9.70
CA PRO A 548 15.61 20.15 10.09
C PRO A 548 16.52 20.96 9.15
N ASP A 549 16.18 20.99 7.86
CA ASP A 549 17.09 21.49 6.82
C ASP A 549 16.84 22.96 6.44
N TYR A 550 15.65 23.49 6.71
CA TYR A 550 15.27 24.85 6.33
C TYR A 550 14.45 25.55 7.42
N THR A 551 14.40 26.88 7.38
CA THR A 551 13.53 27.67 8.26
C THR A 551 12.08 27.37 7.93
N TYR A 552 11.42 26.61 8.81
CA TYR A 552 10.01 26.28 8.69
C TYR A 552 9.14 27.53 8.85
N ALA A 553 8.17 27.70 7.95
CA ALA A 553 7.14 28.72 8.03
C ALA A 553 5.79 28.00 8.11
N ASP A 554 5.06 28.20 9.20
CA ASP A 554 3.80 27.49 9.44
C ASP A 554 2.66 28.13 8.65
N THR A 555 2.46 27.69 7.40
CA THR A 555 1.36 28.14 6.55
C THR A 555 0.14 27.23 6.65
N GLU A 556 0.34 25.96 6.97
CA GLU A 556 -0.71 24.93 7.01
C GLU A 556 -0.54 24.05 8.28
N PRO A 557 -0.99 24.51 9.46
CA PRO A 557 -0.65 23.91 10.76
C PRO A 557 -1.14 22.47 10.99
N VAL A 558 -2.08 22.01 10.16
CA VAL A 558 -2.58 20.63 10.20
C VAL A 558 -1.86 19.79 9.15
N SER A 559 -2.06 20.08 7.86
CA SER A 559 -1.61 19.20 6.78
C SER A 559 -0.09 19.17 6.61
N ALA A 560 0.65 20.23 6.98
CA ALA A 560 2.12 20.20 6.95
C ALA A 560 2.73 19.27 8.02
N ASN A 561 1.93 18.81 8.99
CA ASN A 561 2.33 17.85 10.02
C ASN A 561 1.85 16.43 9.74
N TYR A 562 1.19 16.18 8.61
CA TYR A 562 0.82 14.84 8.17
C TYR A 562 2.00 14.16 7.47
N TYR A 563 2.22 12.89 7.81
CA TYR A 563 3.27 12.05 7.24
C TYR A 563 2.71 10.70 6.80
N PRO A 564 3.33 10.03 5.83
CA PRO A 564 2.94 8.66 5.48
C PRO A 564 3.20 7.70 6.65
N VAL A 565 2.26 6.78 6.85
CA VAL A 565 2.31 5.68 7.81
C VAL A 565 1.97 4.40 7.06
N ASN A 566 2.97 3.57 6.75
CA ASN A 566 2.77 2.31 6.00
C ASN A 566 2.70 1.09 6.93
N SER A 567 3.10 1.25 8.18
CA SER A 567 3.10 0.17 9.17
C SER A 567 2.82 0.63 10.59
N ARG A 568 3.36 1.79 11.01
CA ARG A 568 3.29 2.24 12.40
C ARG A 568 3.56 3.72 12.62
N ILE A 569 2.84 4.27 13.58
CA ILE A 569 3.07 5.58 14.17
C ILE A 569 3.19 5.45 15.69
N ILE A 570 4.10 6.22 16.28
CA ILE A 570 4.44 6.14 17.71
C ILE A 570 4.48 7.53 18.32
N VAL A 571 3.80 7.69 19.45
CA VAL A 571 3.95 8.84 20.35
C VAL A 571 4.39 8.33 21.72
N SER A 572 5.44 8.93 22.29
CA SER A 572 6.07 8.41 23.50
C SER A 572 6.71 9.50 24.36
N ASP A 573 6.84 9.22 25.65
CA ASP A 573 7.70 9.94 26.58
C ASP A 573 8.79 8.99 27.14
N ASN A 574 9.43 9.34 28.28
CA ASN A 574 10.48 8.53 28.88
C ASN A 574 9.96 7.28 29.64
N GLN A 575 8.64 7.14 29.83
CA GLN A 575 8.02 6.11 30.67
C GLN A 575 7.07 5.21 29.87
N GLN A 576 6.41 5.74 28.85
CA GLN A 576 5.29 5.10 28.17
C GLN A 576 5.23 5.49 26.68
N ALA A 577 4.58 4.65 25.89
CA ALA A 577 4.39 4.88 24.47
C ALA A 577 3.02 4.36 24.02
N LEU A 578 2.37 5.11 23.14
CA LEU A 578 1.25 4.66 22.33
C LEU A 578 1.79 4.31 20.95
N VAL A 579 1.59 3.06 20.54
CA VAL A 579 1.98 2.53 19.24
C VAL A 579 0.72 2.11 18.51
N VAL A 580 0.49 2.67 17.32
CA VAL A 580 -0.62 2.28 16.44
C VAL A 580 -0.03 1.64 15.19
N LEU A 581 -0.49 0.43 14.88
CA LEU A 581 -0.11 -0.30 13.68
C LEU A 581 -1.25 -0.19 12.65
N THR A 582 -0.91 -0.04 11.38
CA THR A 582 -1.88 0.11 10.28
C THR A 582 -1.90 -1.13 9.40
N ASP A 583 -3.05 -1.44 8.78
CA ASP A 583 -3.21 -2.52 7.79
C ASP A 583 -2.88 -2.06 6.36
N ARG A 584 -2.78 -0.74 6.17
CA ARG A 584 -2.56 -0.06 4.89
C ARG A 584 -1.76 1.22 5.09
N SER A 585 -1.40 1.82 3.97
CA SER A 585 -0.80 3.15 3.93
C SER A 585 -1.83 4.22 4.24
N GLU A 586 -1.57 5.01 5.26
CA GLU A 586 -2.44 6.10 5.73
C GLU A 586 -1.62 7.39 5.92
N GLY A 587 -2.31 8.53 5.91
CA GLY A 587 -1.74 9.78 6.41
C GLY A 587 -1.89 9.83 7.93
N GLY A 588 -0.82 10.09 8.67
CA GLY A 588 -0.85 10.14 10.13
C GLY A 588 -0.08 11.31 10.74
N THR A 589 -0.49 11.73 11.93
CA THR A 589 0.13 12.83 12.66
C THR A 589 -0.06 12.74 14.18
N SER A 590 0.61 13.63 14.92
CA SER A 590 0.39 13.93 16.33
C SER A 590 0.39 15.45 16.50
N LEU A 591 -0.82 16.04 16.52
CA LEU A 591 -0.98 17.50 16.64
C LEU A 591 -0.95 17.98 18.09
N GLU A 592 -1.20 17.09 19.04
CA GLU A 592 -1.16 17.37 20.48
C GLU A 592 -0.41 16.25 21.22
N ASP A 593 0.16 16.57 22.37
CA ASP A 593 0.88 15.59 23.18
C ASP A 593 -0.01 14.38 23.51
N GLY A 594 0.57 13.18 23.31
CA GLY A 594 -0.12 11.92 23.58
C GLY A 594 -1.25 11.58 22.62
N THR A 595 -1.36 12.29 21.48
CA THR A 595 -2.34 11.97 20.45
C THR A 595 -1.71 11.28 19.24
N VAL A 596 -2.46 10.37 18.64
CA VAL A 596 -2.20 9.81 17.32
C VAL A 596 -3.47 9.99 16.51
N GLU A 597 -3.32 10.51 15.30
CA GLU A 597 -4.40 10.68 14.35
C GLU A 597 -4.03 10.02 13.03
N LEU A 598 -4.99 9.30 12.45
CA LEU A 598 -4.85 8.61 11.16
C LEU A 598 -6.03 8.97 10.26
N LEU A 599 -5.73 9.32 9.01
CA LEU A 599 -6.69 9.64 7.96
C LEU A 599 -7.18 8.37 7.27
N VAL A 600 -8.43 8.00 7.54
CA VAL A 600 -9.00 6.69 7.19
C VAL A 600 -9.84 6.71 5.91
N HIS A 601 -10.43 7.85 5.57
CA HIS A 601 -11.17 8.01 4.31
C HIS A 601 -11.30 9.48 3.92
N ARG A 602 -11.38 9.77 2.62
CA ARG A 602 -11.53 11.13 2.09
C ARG A 602 -12.54 11.14 0.97
N ARG A 603 -13.32 12.20 0.89
CA ARG A 603 -14.17 12.48 -0.26
C ARG A 603 -14.20 13.97 -0.52
N THR A 604 -13.71 14.38 -1.68
CA THR A 604 -13.66 15.79 -2.12
C THR A 604 -14.56 16.01 -3.32
N TYR A 605 -15.02 17.25 -3.52
CA TYR A 605 -15.90 17.64 -4.63
C TYR A 605 -15.24 18.58 -5.64
N PHE A 606 -13.95 18.88 -5.44
CA PHE A 606 -13.17 19.76 -6.29
C PHE A 606 -11.84 19.09 -6.67
N ASP A 607 -11.39 19.33 -7.89
CA ASP A 607 -10.02 19.03 -8.34
C ASP A 607 -9.05 20.06 -7.72
N ASP A 608 -7.88 19.60 -7.32
CA ASP A 608 -6.84 20.40 -6.70
C ASP A 608 -5.86 21.04 -7.70
N GLY A 609 -6.08 20.88 -9.00
CA GLY A 609 -5.33 21.60 -10.04
C GLY A 609 -3.96 21.02 -10.36
N PHE A 610 -3.61 19.84 -9.84
CA PHE A 610 -2.33 19.17 -10.13
C PHE A 610 -2.38 18.25 -11.36
N GLY A 611 -3.49 18.31 -12.10
CA GLY A 611 -3.56 17.84 -13.46
C GLY A 611 -4.52 16.68 -13.67
N VAL A 612 -4.83 15.87 -12.65
CA VAL A 612 -5.75 14.72 -12.80
C VAL A 612 -7.09 15.14 -13.41
N GLY A 613 -7.61 16.31 -13.01
CA GLY A 613 -8.79 16.92 -13.62
C GLY A 613 -10.10 16.36 -13.08
N GLU A 614 -10.06 15.66 -11.94
CA GLU A 614 -11.18 15.00 -11.31
C GLU A 614 -11.13 15.20 -9.79
N PRO A 615 -12.27 15.44 -9.12
CA PRO A 615 -12.32 15.42 -7.67
C PRO A 615 -12.11 14.00 -7.13
N LEU A 616 -11.62 13.87 -5.89
CA LEU A 616 -11.53 12.59 -5.18
C LEU A 616 -12.93 12.17 -4.70
N ASN A 617 -13.78 11.76 -5.64
CA ASN A 617 -15.18 11.43 -5.43
C ASN A 617 -15.48 10.02 -5.92
N GLU A 618 -14.82 9.03 -5.33
CA GLU A 618 -14.98 7.62 -5.71
C GLU A 618 -16.42 7.14 -5.47
N MET A 619 -17.00 6.56 -6.51
CA MET A 619 -18.37 6.07 -6.50
C MET A 619 -18.42 4.59 -6.88
N ARG A 620 -19.21 3.81 -6.16
CA ARG A 620 -19.58 2.42 -6.50
C ARG A 620 -21.09 2.37 -6.71
N ASP A 621 -21.50 2.05 -7.94
CA ASP A 621 -22.91 1.95 -8.37
C ASP A 621 -23.80 3.14 -7.95
N GLY A 622 -23.31 4.36 -8.16
CA GLY A 622 -24.04 5.60 -7.87
C GLY A 622 -24.04 6.01 -6.39
N ARG A 623 -23.19 5.39 -5.56
CA ARG A 623 -22.99 5.74 -4.15
C ARG A 623 -21.54 5.99 -3.84
N GLY A 624 -21.26 6.85 -2.85
CA GLY A 624 -19.89 7.05 -2.38
C GLY A 624 -19.25 5.75 -1.91
N LEU A 625 -17.95 5.60 -2.14
CA LEU A 625 -17.20 4.41 -1.72
C LEU A 625 -17.22 4.26 -0.19
N VAL A 626 -17.37 3.01 0.27
CA VAL A 626 -17.15 2.62 1.66
C VAL A 626 -15.73 2.09 1.79
N SER A 627 -14.98 2.65 2.73
CA SER A 627 -13.66 2.15 3.12
C SER A 627 -13.77 1.36 4.41
N GLY A 628 -13.16 0.19 4.48
CA GLY A 628 -13.11 -0.63 5.70
C GLY A 628 -11.75 -1.30 5.85
N GLN A 629 -11.33 -1.50 7.10
CA GLN A 629 -10.06 -2.15 7.42
C GLN A 629 -10.05 -3.60 6.89
N GLN A 630 -8.92 -4.04 6.35
CA GLN A 630 -8.71 -5.36 5.79
C GLN A 630 -7.75 -6.08 6.75
N ASP A 631 -8.29 -6.84 7.70
CA ASP A 631 -7.44 -7.72 8.49
C ASP A 631 -6.88 -8.80 7.57
N GLY A 632 -5.59 -8.65 7.28
CA GLY A 632 -4.83 -9.50 6.38
C GLY A 632 -4.58 -10.88 6.96
N GLU A 633 -5.52 -11.79 6.78
CA GLU A 633 -5.20 -13.20 6.58
C GLU A 633 -5.93 -13.70 5.33
N SER A 634 -5.15 -14.06 4.31
CA SER A 634 -5.69 -14.70 3.11
C SER A 634 -6.00 -16.16 3.42
N PHE A 635 -7.28 -16.50 3.55
CA PHE A 635 -7.73 -17.88 3.74
C PHE A 635 -8.03 -18.55 2.40
N TYR A 636 -7.63 -19.81 2.26
CA TYR A 636 -7.88 -20.61 1.06
C TYR A 636 -9.04 -21.57 1.33
N LEU A 637 -10.13 -21.41 0.58
CA LEU A 637 -11.33 -22.22 0.68
C LEU A 637 -11.36 -23.23 -0.48
N SER A 638 -11.75 -24.47 -0.20
CA SER A 638 -12.00 -25.48 -1.23
C SER A 638 -13.33 -26.19 -0.98
N GLU A 639 -14.19 -26.23 -2.01
CA GLU A 639 -15.43 -27.00 -2.02
C GLU A 639 -15.11 -28.50 -2.11
N ILE A 640 -15.53 -29.29 -1.12
CA ILE A 640 -15.25 -30.73 -1.09
C ILE A 640 -16.37 -31.47 -1.80
N ARG A 641 -16.17 -31.81 -3.08
CA ARG A 641 -17.05 -32.73 -3.80
C ARG A 641 -16.56 -34.16 -3.63
N SER A 642 -17.12 -34.84 -2.62
CA SER A 642 -16.99 -36.28 -2.29
C SER A 642 -15.57 -36.83 -2.05
N TRP A 643 -15.26 -37.21 -0.81
CA TRP A 643 -14.23 -38.21 -0.52
C TRP A 643 -14.87 -39.58 -0.33
N VAL A 644 -14.37 -40.57 -1.09
CA VAL A 644 -14.39 -41.97 -0.65
C VAL A 644 -13.19 -42.11 0.29
N LEU A 645 -13.46 -42.32 1.59
CA LEU A 645 -12.43 -42.70 2.54
C LEU A 645 -11.78 -44.03 2.08
N PRO A 646 -10.44 -44.15 2.06
CA PRO A 646 -9.85 -45.48 2.04
C PRO A 646 -10.24 -46.16 3.36
N SER A 647 -10.91 -47.30 3.26
CA SER A 647 -11.10 -48.20 4.40
C SER A 647 -9.74 -48.65 4.94
N MET A 648 -9.57 -48.56 6.27
CA MET A 648 -8.51 -49.07 7.16
C MET A 648 -7.23 -49.66 6.53
#